data_AF-A0A849WBL1-F1
#
_entry.id   AF-A0A849WBL1-F1
#
_cell.length_a   1.000
_cell.length_b   1.000
_cell.length_c   1.000
_cell.angle_alpha   90.00
_cell.angle_beta   90.00
_cell.angle_gamma   90.00
#
_symmetry.space_group_name_H-M   'P 1'
#
loop_
_entity.id
_entity.type
_entity.pdbx_description
1 polymer ?
#
loop_
_entity_poly.entity_id
_entity_poly.type
_entity_poly.pdbx_seq_one_letter_code
_entity_poly.pdbx_strand_id
1 'polypeptide(L)'
;MRLFLLEYLILLSKEELMDLLRSADRESYQPDLSRFLHLTKNLEGLRELSYPPSKESWKAPELLLYENNQILNHEKIRGIRYAFPLPVKPGETQLALCHDWFWTEFCIFLCKQKIWAYKTDTEWIVIVPEDISFSAKESWKEFWALLSSREYLPKSMGLYLDHKSIFKQQASAWCSENIPILSSEMAQYLLDYYQHGKRKKKLFKEESIYKAIEDIEKRIQKNQYDSIPFPEEKEIKYTKGGDFYLLGRQKKALVKCASCGEVIFKEEGRERIAVLLKDADERPQSGKTKDDKNLFCNRCVATVMLCPIKLTSETLAIKFIQDGQSSSVSIPLELRKFVAYSLHILAGEYVALHIEEFLQNKALKEIWGSYHYALWKISSTFPPELFAQNFRVKVYPGESQYDLPAWALWFLSSLRPMYDIAEYQCWSDDKYKNSFSHFLRLLSQGKIFQSFYTLISGNILGKYIFDWKINQLQNIWSQMETILAKEHPMPIPDYPRIAGMAGLLLPLAERIQFSKKQETEKERAIKKLLEEVDRPIQYAYTASRESGTSDFIFCKRPRNSYFFEKALDLLREAGENPEELLKEAEKNVNENEAFAWAKDSTQKIILTVDKIIRVTSALIQEGTKPYANEADWRAFSYQVKLALWSMFPQYLSKE
;
A
#
# COMPACT_ATOMS: atom_id res chain seq x y z
N MET A 1 -6.90 -32.34 6.42
CA MET A 1 -6.73 -30.92 6.04
C MET A 1 -5.61 -30.86 5.02
N ARG A 2 -5.77 -30.18 3.86
CA ARG A 2 -4.65 -30.00 2.92
C ARG A 2 -3.69 -28.95 3.51
N LEU A 3 -2.41 -29.29 3.60
CA LEU A 3 -1.35 -28.37 4.05
C LEU A 3 -1.14 -27.27 3.00
N PHE A 4 -0.68 -26.10 3.43
CA PHE A 4 -0.25 -25.04 2.52
C PHE A 4 1.03 -25.45 1.78
N LEU A 5 1.23 -24.91 0.57
CA LEU A 5 2.36 -25.30 -0.30
C LEU A 5 3.73 -25.12 0.37
N LEU A 6 3.91 -24.08 1.19
CA LEU A 6 5.17 -23.82 1.90
C LEU A 6 5.36 -24.71 3.13
N GLU A 7 4.28 -25.06 3.83
CA GLU A 7 4.30 -26.06 4.90
C GLU A 7 4.74 -27.43 4.36
N TYR A 8 4.33 -27.71 3.13
CA TYR A 8 4.69 -28.92 2.44
C TYR A 8 6.18 -28.95 2.09
N LEU A 9 6.73 -27.85 1.54
CA LEU A 9 8.14 -27.76 1.15
C LEU A 9 9.12 -27.95 2.31
N ILE A 10 8.79 -27.50 3.53
CA ILE A 10 9.69 -27.64 4.68
C ILE A 10 9.77 -29.07 5.22
N LEU A 11 8.79 -29.90 4.91
CA LEU A 11 8.70 -31.30 5.34
C LEU A 11 9.34 -32.26 4.33
N LEU A 12 9.77 -31.75 3.17
CA LEU A 12 10.50 -32.53 2.18
C LEU A 12 11.89 -32.88 2.69
N SER A 13 12.31 -34.11 2.43
CA SER A 13 13.71 -34.47 2.56
C SER A 13 14.56 -33.65 1.61
N LYS A 14 15.87 -33.58 1.87
CA LYS A 14 16.80 -32.90 0.94
C LYS A 14 16.71 -33.48 -0.47
N GLU A 15 16.59 -34.79 -0.60
CA GLU A 15 16.47 -35.49 -1.88
C GLU A 15 15.14 -35.13 -2.57
N GLU A 16 14.02 -35.23 -1.86
CA GLU A 16 12.68 -34.91 -2.39
C GLU A 16 12.59 -33.44 -2.87
N LEU A 17 13.22 -32.51 -2.14
CA LEU A 17 13.30 -31.10 -2.53
C LEU A 17 14.16 -30.91 -3.79
N MET A 18 15.30 -31.60 -3.89
CA MET A 18 16.18 -31.51 -5.06
C MET A 18 15.54 -32.15 -6.30
N ASP A 19 14.79 -33.23 -6.11
CA ASP A 19 14.00 -33.86 -7.18
C ASP A 19 12.91 -32.90 -7.68
N LEU A 20 12.19 -32.23 -6.77
CA LEU A 20 11.25 -31.17 -7.16
C LEU A 20 11.95 -30.06 -7.95
N LEU A 21 13.07 -29.54 -7.45
CA LEU A 21 13.84 -28.46 -8.08
C LEU A 21 14.35 -28.81 -9.49
N ARG A 22 14.62 -30.10 -9.74
CA ARG A 22 15.06 -30.62 -11.03
C ARG A 22 13.91 -31.01 -11.93
N SER A 23 12.71 -31.24 -11.42
CA SER A 23 11.56 -31.71 -12.20
C SER A 23 10.97 -30.66 -13.13
N ALA A 24 10.16 -31.12 -14.09
CA ALA A 24 9.33 -30.27 -14.93
C ALA A 24 8.26 -29.51 -14.13
N ASP A 25 7.84 -30.05 -12.98
CA ASP A 25 6.75 -29.50 -12.18
C ASP A 25 7.16 -28.28 -11.37
N ARG A 26 8.47 -28.00 -11.19
CA ARG A 26 8.98 -26.88 -10.39
C ARG A 26 8.40 -25.52 -10.75
N GLU A 27 8.03 -25.32 -12.02
CA GLU A 27 7.44 -24.08 -12.51
C GLU A 27 6.07 -23.82 -11.88
N SER A 28 5.31 -24.89 -11.61
CA SER A 28 4.03 -24.82 -10.90
C SER A 28 4.18 -24.36 -9.43
N TYR A 29 5.41 -24.39 -8.89
CA TYR A 29 5.72 -23.99 -7.51
C TYR A 29 6.59 -22.71 -7.45
N GLN A 30 6.85 -22.03 -8.57
CA GLN A 30 8.03 -21.15 -8.72
C GLN A 30 8.05 -19.82 -7.93
N PRO A 31 6.95 -19.21 -7.45
CA PRO A 31 7.11 -18.14 -6.46
C PRO A 31 7.45 -18.70 -5.06
N ASP A 32 6.83 -19.81 -4.66
CA ASP A 32 6.95 -20.38 -3.32
C ASP A 32 8.27 -21.15 -3.11
N LEU A 33 8.77 -21.83 -4.14
CA LEU A 33 10.02 -22.58 -4.11
C LEU A 33 11.22 -21.65 -3.93
N SER A 34 11.31 -20.61 -4.77
CA SER A 34 12.33 -19.57 -4.69
C SER A 34 12.32 -18.91 -3.30
N ARG A 35 11.12 -18.62 -2.78
CA ARG A 35 10.91 -18.06 -1.45
C ARG A 35 11.41 -18.97 -0.34
N PHE A 36 11.01 -20.24 -0.34
CA PHE A 36 11.42 -21.23 0.66
C PHE A 36 12.94 -21.34 0.73
N LEU A 37 13.61 -21.40 -0.42
CA LEU A 37 15.07 -21.51 -0.51
C LEU A 37 15.79 -20.27 0.03
N HIS A 38 15.28 -19.06 -0.27
CA HIS A 38 15.84 -17.83 0.29
C HIS A 38 15.69 -17.74 1.81
N LEU A 39 14.53 -18.14 2.35
CA LEU A 39 14.26 -18.07 3.80
C LEU A 39 15.12 -19.05 4.60
N THR A 40 15.24 -20.27 4.11
CA THR A 40 16.06 -21.32 4.72
C THR A 40 17.56 -21.17 4.43
N LYS A 41 17.94 -20.15 3.65
CA LYS A 41 19.31 -19.93 3.14
C LYS A 41 19.88 -21.15 2.42
N ASN A 42 19.03 -21.90 1.69
CA ASN A 42 19.43 -23.06 0.93
C ASN A 42 20.06 -22.64 -0.41
N LEU A 43 21.36 -22.32 -0.36
CA LEU A 43 22.15 -21.87 -1.52
C LEU A 43 22.25 -22.93 -2.62
N GLU A 44 22.22 -24.21 -2.25
CA GLU A 44 22.28 -25.33 -3.20
C GLU A 44 21.01 -25.36 -4.06
N GLY A 45 19.84 -25.28 -3.44
CA GLY A 45 18.57 -25.24 -4.19
C GLY A 45 18.41 -23.96 -5.02
N LEU A 46 18.91 -22.81 -4.55
CA LEU A 46 18.94 -21.58 -5.36
C LEU A 46 19.81 -21.74 -6.62
N ARG A 47 20.91 -22.50 -6.53
CA ARG A 47 21.73 -22.83 -7.71
C ARG A 47 20.99 -23.78 -8.65
N GLU A 48 20.30 -24.79 -8.13
CA GLU A 48 19.51 -25.72 -8.96
C GLU A 48 18.41 -25.00 -9.77
N LEU A 49 17.77 -23.99 -9.19
CA LEU A 49 16.80 -23.15 -9.90
C LEU A 49 17.36 -22.44 -11.14
N SER A 50 18.68 -22.22 -11.20
CA SER A 50 19.34 -21.57 -12.35
C SER A 50 19.60 -22.52 -13.52
N TYR A 51 19.54 -23.84 -13.32
CA TYR A 51 19.66 -24.83 -14.38
C TYR A 51 18.31 -25.13 -15.04
N PRO A 52 18.25 -25.55 -16.31
CA PRO A 52 17.01 -25.98 -16.95
C PRO A 52 16.35 -27.17 -16.23
N PRO A 53 15.01 -27.27 -16.20
CA PRO A 53 14.34 -28.42 -15.60
C PRO A 53 14.55 -29.68 -16.45
N SER A 54 14.51 -30.83 -15.80
CA SER A 54 14.37 -32.14 -16.44
C SER A 54 12.98 -32.29 -17.04
N LYS A 55 12.80 -33.32 -17.89
CA LYS A 55 11.49 -33.68 -18.45
C LYS A 55 10.67 -34.58 -17.51
N GLU A 56 11.23 -34.97 -16.37
CA GLU A 56 10.59 -35.89 -15.45
C GLU A 56 9.62 -35.13 -14.54
N SER A 57 8.43 -35.70 -14.33
CA SER A 57 7.45 -35.19 -13.38
C SER A 57 7.82 -35.61 -11.96
N TRP A 58 7.63 -34.71 -11.01
CA TRP A 58 7.83 -34.97 -9.60
C TRP A 58 6.58 -35.57 -8.96
N LYS A 59 6.78 -36.68 -8.22
CA LYS A 59 5.71 -37.30 -7.46
C LYS A 59 5.70 -36.76 -6.03
N ALA A 60 4.81 -35.81 -5.79
CA ALA A 60 4.63 -35.19 -4.49
C ALA A 60 4.28 -36.24 -3.39
N PRO A 61 5.01 -36.33 -2.26
CA PRO A 61 4.61 -37.15 -1.11
C PRO A 61 3.21 -36.84 -0.56
N GLU A 62 2.46 -37.84 -0.11
CA GLU A 62 1.14 -37.58 0.49
C GLU A 62 1.30 -37.23 1.98
N LEU A 63 1.20 -35.93 2.31
CA LEU A 63 1.32 -35.43 3.68
C LEU A 63 -0.06 -35.22 4.32
N LEU A 64 -0.32 -35.90 5.43
CA LEU A 64 -1.59 -35.84 6.16
C LEU A 64 -1.37 -35.36 7.61
N LEU A 65 -2.19 -34.40 8.05
CA LEU A 65 -2.24 -33.96 9.45
C LEU A 65 -3.20 -34.84 10.25
N TYR A 66 -2.70 -35.46 11.31
CA TYR A 66 -3.45 -36.32 12.23
C TYR A 66 -3.87 -35.58 13.52
N GLU A 67 -4.81 -36.17 14.27
CA GLU A 67 -5.41 -35.57 15.47
C GLU A 67 -4.42 -35.22 16.58
N ASN A 68 -3.28 -35.92 16.65
CA ASN A 68 -2.20 -35.66 17.59
C ASN A 68 -1.20 -34.60 17.10
N ASN A 69 -1.59 -33.79 16.12
CA ASN A 69 -0.76 -32.76 15.48
C ASN A 69 0.48 -33.28 14.72
N GLN A 70 0.61 -34.59 14.52
CA GLN A 70 1.67 -35.15 13.70
C GLN A 70 1.33 -35.00 12.22
N ILE A 71 2.34 -34.68 11.42
CA ILE A 71 2.25 -34.67 9.96
C ILE A 71 2.97 -35.92 9.48
N LEU A 72 2.19 -36.83 8.89
CA LEU A 72 2.70 -38.13 8.43
C LEU A 72 2.77 -38.18 6.91
N ASN A 73 3.75 -38.94 6.41
CA ASN A 73 3.77 -39.48 5.06
C ASN A 73 3.61 -41.00 5.19
N HIS A 74 2.44 -41.51 4.81
CA HIS A 74 2.01 -42.88 5.16
C HIS A 74 2.08 -43.10 6.69
N GLU A 75 3.09 -43.82 7.17
CA GLU A 75 3.30 -44.14 8.59
C GLU A 75 4.52 -43.43 9.20
N LYS A 76 5.27 -42.66 8.41
CA LYS A 76 6.47 -41.95 8.88
C LYS A 76 6.12 -40.53 9.31
N ILE A 77 6.50 -40.16 10.53
CA ILE A 77 6.41 -38.77 11.00
C ILE A 77 7.37 -37.92 10.17
N ARG A 78 6.87 -36.82 9.61
CA ARG A 78 7.68 -35.82 8.90
C ARG A 78 7.84 -34.55 9.70
N GLY A 79 6.88 -34.26 10.58
CA GLY A 79 6.95 -33.12 11.47
C GLY A 79 5.77 -33.04 12.43
N ILE A 80 5.77 -31.98 13.23
CA ILE A 80 4.75 -31.70 14.24
C ILE A 80 4.23 -30.28 14.00
N ARG A 81 2.90 -30.12 14.06
CA ARG A 81 2.21 -28.84 13.96
C ARG A 81 1.86 -28.32 15.35
N TYR A 82 2.38 -27.17 15.73
CA TYR A 82 1.92 -26.46 16.92
C TYR A 82 0.97 -25.33 16.51
N ALA A 83 -0.09 -25.14 17.28
CA ALA A 83 -1.01 -24.01 17.13
C ALA A 83 -1.12 -23.32 18.48
N PHE A 84 -0.81 -22.03 18.48
CA PHE A 84 -0.75 -21.23 19.69
C PHE A 84 -1.72 -20.05 19.55
N PRO A 85 -2.59 -19.80 20.55
CA PRO A 85 -3.52 -18.69 20.46
C PRO A 85 -2.77 -17.35 20.48
N LEU A 86 -3.18 -16.44 19.59
CA LEU A 86 -2.74 -15.05 19.64
C LEU A 86 -3.47 -14.31 20.77
N PRO A 87 -2.80 -13.39 21.48
CA PRO A 87 -3.47 -12.54 22.43
C PRO A 87 -4.51 -11.66 21.73
N VAL A 88 -5.57 -11.28 22.46
CA VAL A 88 -6.60 -10.36 21.95
C VAL A 88 -5.93 -9.09 21.43
N LYS A 89 -6.32 -8.68 20.22
CA LYS A 89 -5.79 -7.49 19.58
C LYS A 89 -6.16 -6.25 20.40
N PRO A 90 -5.18 -5.40 20.74
CA PRO A 90 -5.45 -4.15 21.46
C PRO A 90 -6.41 -3.25 20.67
N GLY A 91 -7.27 -2.51 21.37
CA GLY A 91 -8.18 -1.55 20.74
C GLY A 91 -7.51 -0.26 20.26
N GLU A 92 -6.32 0.04 20.78
CA GLU A 92 -5.53 1.24 20.42
C GLU A 92 -4.59 0.92 19.24
N THR A 93 -4.51 1.83 18.27
CA THR A 93 -3.96 1.53 16.93
C THR A 93 -2.45 1.30 16.98
N GLN A 94 -1.72 2.10 17.76
CA GLN A 94 -0.27 1.95 17.93
C GLN A 94 0.09 0.59 18.50
N LEU A 95 -0.61 0.14 19.54
CA LEU A 95 -0.45 -1.17 20.15
C LEU A 95 -0.82 -2.30 19.21
N ALA A 96 -1.98 -2.19 18.55
CA ALA A 96 -2.42 -3.15 17.56
C ALA A 96 -1.38 -3.35 16.46
N LEU A 97 -0.80 -2.25 15.97
CA LEU A 97 0.27 -2.27 14.97
C LEU A 97 1.54 -2.93 15.52
N CYS A 98 1.98 -2.58 16.74
CA CYS A 98 3.19 -3.17 17.33
C CYS A 98 3.02 -4.67 17.59
N HIS A 99 1.83 -5.10 18.01
CA HIS A 99 1.51 -6.51 18.21
C HIS A 99 1.53 -7.28 16.88
N ASP A 100 0.88 -6.76 15.84
CA ASP A 100 0.89 -7.37 14.50
C ASP A 100 2.34 -7.50 13.96
N TRP A 101 3.15 -6.44 14.12
CA TRP A 101 4.56 -6.43 13.75
C TRP A 101 5.35 -7.49 14.53
N PHE A 102 5.23 -7.51 15.86
CA PHE A 102 5.99 -8.41 16.72
C PHE A 102 5.75 -9.88 16.38
N TRP A 103 4.49 -10.28 16.21
CA TRP A 103 4.16 -11.66 15.86
C TRP A 103 4.64 -12.04 14.47
N THR A 104 4.62 -11.09 13.52
CA THR A 104 5.17 -11.29 12.19
C THR A 104 6.69 -11.52 12.25
N GLU A 105 7.42 -10.67 12.98
CA GLU A 105 8.87 -10.84 13.15
C GLU A 105 9.23 -12.11 13.91
N PHE A 106 8.41 -12.53 14.88
CA PHE A 106 8.62 -13.79 15.58
C PHE A 106 8.47 -14.99 14.64
N CYS A 107 7.45 -14.99 13.76
CA CYS A 107 7.32 -16.02 12.73
C CYS A 107 8.53 -16.03 11.79
N ILE A 108 9.01 -14.86 11.36
CA ILE A 108 10.20 -14.73 10.52
C ILE A 108 11.46 -15.25 11.22
N PHE A 109 11.59 -14.99 12.52
CA PHE A 109 12.69 -15.49 13.34
C PHE A 109 12.70 -17.03 13.36
N LEU A 110 11.54 -17.67 13.57
CA LEU A 110 11.42 -19.13 13.54
C LEU A 110 11.71 -19.71 12.14
N CYS A 111 11.24 -19.06 11.07
CA CYS A 111 11.55 -19.42 9.68
C CYS A 111 13.04 -19.50 9.36
N LYS A 112 13.86 -18.67 10.00
CA LYS A 112 15.33 -18.73 9.84
C LYS A 112 15.97 -19.94 10.52
N GLN A 113 15.27 -20.59 11.44
CA GLN A 113 15.72 -21.79 12.16
C GLN A 113 15.27 -23.10 11.48
N LYS A 114 14.89 -23.04 10.18
CA LYS A 114 14.33 -24.18 9.42
C LYS A 114 13.00 -24.71 10.00
N ILE A 115 12.25 -23.85 10.67
CA ILE A 115 10.91 -24.14 11.21
C ILE A 115 9.92 -23.28 10.44
N TRP A 116 8.80 -23.80 9.97
CA TRP A 116 7.85 -22.97 9.24
C TRP A 116 6.87 -22.34 10.21
N ALA A 117 6.73 -21.02 10.19
CA ALA A 117 5.80 -20.32 11.07
C ALA A 117 5.01 -19.23 10.32
N TYR A 118 3.73 -19.12 10.63
CA TYR A 118 2.85 -18.08 10.11
C TYR A 118 1.72 -17.77 11.09
N LYS A 119 1.06 -16.65 10.89
CA LYS A 119 -0.09 -16.23 11.71
C LYS A 119 -1.40 -16.29 10.92
N THR A 120 -2.46 -16.67 11.60
CA THR A 120 -3.85 -16.49 11.21
C THR A 120 -4.43 -15.30 11.99
N ASP A 121 -5.76 -15.10 11.94
CA ASP A 121 -6.42 -14.05 12.72
C ASP A 121 -6.43 -14.33 14.23
N THR A 122 -6.41 -15.60 14.63
CA THR A 122 -6.60 -16.03 16.02
C THR A 122 -5.45 -16.84 16.59
N GLU A 123 -4.63 -17.44 15.73
CA GLU A 123 -3.55 -18.34 16.13
C GLU A 123 -2.29 -18.05 15.33
N TRP A 124 -1.13 -18.38 15.88
CA TRP A 124 0.07 -18.59 15.10
C TRP A 124 0.42 -20.07 15.06
N ILE A 125 0.77 -20.53 13.87
CA ILE A 125 0.98 -21.93 13.54
C ILE A 125 2.45 -22.14 13.26
N VAL A 126 2.99 -23.21 13.83
CA VAL A 126 4.38 -23.63 13.68
C VAL A 126 4.41 -25.05 13.16
N ILE A 127 5.25 -25.32 12.20
CA ILE A 127 5.53 -26.66 11.71
C ILE A 127 7.01 -26.92 11.86
N VAL A 128 7.31 -27.94 12.65
CA VAL A 128 8.65 -28.36 13.01
C VAL A 128 8.92 -29.69 12.33
N PRO A 129 9.88 -29.79 11.42
CA PRO A 129 10.38 -31.06 10.89
C PRO A 129 10.82 -32.03 12.00
N GLU A 130 10.66 -33.33 11.77
CA GLU A 130 11.01 -34.38 12.76
C GLU A 130 12.47 -34.31 13.24
N ASP A 131 13.39 -33.87 12.38
CA ASP A 131 14.83 -33.77 12.65
C ASP A 131 15.23 -32.53 13.46
N ILE A 132 14.26 -31.68 13.84
CA ILE A 132 14.52 -30.42 14.55
C ILE A 132 13.95 -30.47 15.96
N SER A 133 14.84 -30.32 16.95
CA SER A 133 14.43 -30.06 18.34
C SER A 133 13.89 -28.63 18.46
N PHE A 134 12.63 -28.49 18.89
CA PHE A 134 11.98 -27.19 19.04
C PHE A 134 11.42 -27.00 20.45
N SER A 135 11.73 -25.83 21.04
CA SER A 135 11.14 -25.36 22.28
C SER A 135 10.63 -23.94 22.08
N ALA A 136 9.31 -23.78 22.01
CA ALA A 136 8.67 -22.48 21.81
C ALA A 136 9.10 -21.45 22.88
N LYS A 137 9.34 -21.92 24.12
CA LYS A 137 9.78 -21.10 25.24
C LYS A 137 11.23 -20.62 25.07
N GLU A 138 12.12 -21.46 24.56
CA GLU A 138 13.51 -21.09 24.32
C GLU A 138 13.59 -20.12 23.14
N SER A 139 12.95 -20.44 22.01
CA SER A 139 12.87 -19.53 20.87
C SER A 139 12.27 -18.17 21.22
N TRP A 140 11.28 -18.14 22.12
CA TRP A 140 10.70 -16.90 22.65
C TRP A 140 11.73 -16.07 23.42
N LYS A 141 12.49 -16.69 24.33
CA LYS A 141 13.56 -16.00 25.09
C LYS A 141 14.66 -15.48 24.16
N GLU A 142 15.10 -16.30 23.21
CA GLU A 142 16.10 -15.92 22.21
C GLU A 142 15.63 -14.73 21.36
N PHE A 143 14.36 -14.71 20.97
CA PHE A 143 13.82 -13.62 20.17
C PHE A 143 13.80 -12.29 20.94
N TRP A 144 13.39 -12.29 22.23
CA TRP A 144 13.47 -11.10 23.07
C TRP A 144 14.92 -10.64 23.31
N ALA A 145 15.86 -11.57 23.46
CA ALA A 145 17.28 -11.25 23.55
C ALA A 145 17.78 -10.59 22.25
N LEU A 146 17.37 -11.10 21.08
CA LEU A 146 17.69 -10.51 19.79
C LEU A 146 17.14 -9.08 19.65
N LEU A 147 15.86 -8.86 19.98
CA LEU A 147 15.24 -7.53 19.88
C LEU A 147 15.86 -6.52 20.86
N SER A 148 16.41 -6.99 21.98
CA SER A 148 17.07 -6.16 22.99
C SER A 148 18.60 -6.12 22.85
N SER A 149 19.13 -6.54 21.70
CA SER A 149 20.57 -6.51 21.39
C SER A 149 21.02 -5.15 20.84
N ARG A 150 22.32 -4.84 20.96
CA ARG A 150 22.96 -3.65 20.39
C ARG A 150 22.77 -3.52 18.88
N GLU A 151 22.56 -4.62 18.16
CA GLU A 151 22.28 -4.57 16.72
C GLU A 151 20.88 -3.99 16.43
N TYR A 152 19.91 -4.29 17.30
CA TYR A 152 18.50 -3.97 17.07
C TYR A 152 18.07 -2.66 17.75
N LEU A 153 18.63 -2.35 18.91
CA LEU A 153 18.27 -1.17 19.71
C LEU A 153 18.39 0.16 18.95
N PRO A 154 19.43 0.41 18.11
CA PRO A 154 19.49 1.64 17.32
C PRO A 154 18.34 1.77 16.31
N LYS A 155 17.88 0.66 15.72
CA LYS A 155 16.81 0.61 14.71
C LYS A 155 15.42 0.73 15.32
N SER A 156 15.28 0.42 16.60
CA SER A 156 14.04 0.51 17.35
C SER A 156 14.09 1.71 18.29
N MET A 157 14.68 1.57 19.47
CA MET A 157 14.71 2.59 20.52
C MET A 157 15.49 3.85 20.15
N GLY A 158 16.62 3.70 19.45
CA GLY A 158 17.53 4.81 19.13
C GLY A 158 16.89 5.92 18.31
N LEU A 159 16.14 5.54 17.27
CA LEU A 159 15.41 6.48 16.42
C LEU A 159 14.46 7.38 17.21
N TYR A 160 13.91 6.87 18.32
CA TYR A 160 12.94 7.61 19.13
C TYR A 160 13.57 8.47 20.18
N LEU A 161 14.60 7.98 20.88
CA LEU A 161 15.29 8.75 21.93
C LEU A 161 15.79 10.11 21.44
N ASP A 162 16.01 10.30 20.14
CA ASP A 162 16.38 11.58 19.55
C ASP A 162 15.21 12.44 19.04
N HIS A 163 13.95 11.99 19.15
CA HIS A 163 12.81 12.59 18.48
C HIS A 163 11.95 13.48 19.40
N LYS A 164 12.03 14.81 19.22
CA LYS A 164 11.46 15.80 20.16
C LYS A 164 9.93 15.75 20.27
N SER A 165 9.21 15.51 19.18
CA SER A 165 7.74 15.48 19.16
C SER A 165 7.15 14.31 19.94
N ILE A 166 7.87 13.18 19.99
CA ILE A 166 7.47 12.00 20.75
C ILE A 166 7.51 12.29 22.26
N PHE A 167 8.50 13.06 22.72
CA PHE A 167 8.72 13.37 24.13
C PHE A 167 8.11 14.69 24.62
N LYS A 168 7.36 15.43 23.79
CA LYS A 168 6.82 16.77 24.15
C LYS A 168 5.93 16.79 25.40
N GLN A 169 5.53 15.63 25.93
CA GLN A 169 4.73 15.48 27.16
C GLN A 169 5.42 14.70 28.30
N GLN A 170 6.69 14.28 28.16
CA GLN A 170 7.37 13.54 29.21
C GLN A 170 8.27 14.44 30.05
N ALA A 171 7.93 14.59 31.33
CA ALA A 171 8.75 15.31 32.29
C ALA A 171 9.92 14.46 32.85
N SER A 172 9.92 13.14 32.64
CA SER A 172 10.87 12.20 33.27
C SER A 172 11.54 11.23 32.28
N ALA A 173 12.86 11.02 32.44
CA ALA A 173 13.60 9.96 31.77
C ALA A 173 13.06 8.57 32.14
N TRP A 174 13.20 7.59 31.25
CA TRP A 174 12.72 6.23 31.49
C TRP A 174 13.65 5.50 32.46
N CYS A 175 13.08 4.98 33.54
CA CYS A 175 13.75 4.04 34.42
C CYS A 175 13.02 2.69 34.43
N SER A 176 13.53 1.77 35.23
CA SER A 176 12.99 0.44 35.39
C SER A 176 11.65 0.36 36.10
N GLU A 177 11.04 1.48 36.49
CA GLU A 177 9.63 1.59 36.90
C GLU A 177 8.72 1.79 35.68
N ASN A 178 9.22 2.44 34.63
CA ASN A 178 8.44 2.80 33.44
C ASN A 178 8.49 1.72 32.36
N ILE A 179 9.70 1.26 32.01
CA ILE A 179 9.93 0.29 30.94
C ILE A 179 10.56 -0.99 31.48
N PRO A 180 10.28 -2.15 30.86
CA PRO A 180 11.02 -3.36 31.17
C PRO A 180 12.44 -3.27 30.60
N ILE A 181 13.45 -3.61 31.40
CA ILE A 181 14.85 -3.68 30.97
C ILE A 181 15.18 -5.16 30.74
N LEU A 182 15.21 -5.57 29.48
CA LEU A 182 15.22 -6.98 29.09
C LEU A 182 16.61 -7.63 29.05
N SER A 183 17.66 -6.81 28.91
CA SER A 183 19.02 -7.30 28.74
C SER A 183 20.05 -6.30 29.27
N SER A 184 21.27 -6.80 29.49
CA SER A 184 22.44 -5.97 29.82
C SER A 184 22.74 -4.98 28.70
N GLU A 185 22.60 -5.41 27.43
CA GLU A 185 22.85 -4.56 26.28
C GLU A 185 21.86 -3.40 26.18
N MET A 186 20.57 -3.64 26.46
CA MET A 186 19.55 -2.61 26.54
C MET A 186 19.80 -1.63 27.68
N ALA A 187 20.18 -2.15 28.86
CA ALA A 187 20.55 -1.32 30.00
C ALA A 187 21.74 -0.40 29.66
N GLN A 188 22.79 -0.97 29.06
CA GLN A 188 23.98 -0.21 28.68
C GLN A 188 23.69 0.82 27.58
N TYR A 189 22.80 0.50 26.65
CA TYR A 189 22.37 1.42 25.60
C TYR A 189 21.63 2.64 26.16
N LEU A 190 20.68 2.42 27.07
CA LEU A 190 19.98 3.50 27.76
C LEU A 190 20.92 4.34 28.62
N LEU A 191 21.84 3.68 29.34
CA LEU A 191 22.84 4.36 30.16
C LEU A 191 23.72 5.27 29.29
N ASP A 192 24.23 4.77 28.17
CA ASP A 192 25.04 5.56 27.23
C ASP A 192 24.26 6.76 26.68
N TYR A 193 23.00 6.56 26.29
CA TYR A 193 22.14 7.67 25.86
C TYR A 193 21.95 8.72 26.97
N TYR A 194 21.68 8.31 28.21
CA TYR A 194 21.49 9.25 29.32
C TYR A 194 22.80 9.91 29.78
N GLN A 195 23.96 9.31 29.51
CA GLN A 195 25.27 9.90 29.79
C GLN A 195 25.79 10.80 28.65
N HIS A 196 25.53 10.47 27.39
CA HIS A 196 26.19 11.11 26.24
C HIS A 196 25.24 11.61 25.14
N GLY A 197 23.95 11.27 25.19
CA GLY A 197 22.95 11.62 24.17
C GLY A 197 22.80 13.13 23.97
N LYS A 198 22.86 13.57 22.71
CA LYS A 198 22.87 15.01 22.33
C LYS A 198 21.59 15.75 22.71
N ARG A 199 20.45 15.06 22.75
CA ARG A 199 19.13 15.66 22.99
C ARG A 199 18.58 15.44 24.40
N LYS A 200 19.24 14.63 25.25
CA LYS A 200 18.73 14.24 26.58
C LYS A 200 18.27 15.41 27.45
N LYS A 201 19.07 16.48 27.55
CA LYS A 201 18.75 17.68 28.37
C LYS A 201 17.64 18.55 27.77
N LYS A 202 17.35 18.39 26.47
CA LYS A 202 16.24 19.06 25.80
C LYS A 202 14.92 18.30 25.96
N LEU A 203 14.98 17.02 26.33
CA LEU A 203 13.81 16.13 26.39
C LEU A 203 13.41 15.78 27.82
N PHE A 204 14.35 15.70 28.76
CA PHE A 204 14.09 15.27 30.14
C PHE A 204 14.64 16.25 31.17
N LYS A 205 14.01 16.30 32.34
CA LYS A 205 14.51 17.03 33.50
C LYS A 205 15.79 16.38 34.02
N GLU A 206 16.78 17.19 34.39
CA GLU A 206 18.10 16.71 34.80
C GLU A 206 18.04 15.76 36.02
N GLU A 207 17.21 16.07 37.01
CA GLU A 207 16.95 15.19 38.18
C GLU A 207 16.42 13.81 37.78
N SER A 208 15.53 13.75 36.78
CA SER A 208 14.97 12.49 36.30
C SER A 208 16.00 11.65 35.55
N ILE A 209 16.93 12.31 34.85
CA ILE A 209 18.05 11.64 34.17
C ILE A 209 18.97 10.98 35.21
N TYR A 210 19.31 11.69 36.29
CA TYR A 210 20.13 11.13 37.36
C TYR A 210 19.46 9.93 38.04
N LYS A 211 18.16 10.03 38.35
CA LYS A 211 17.40 8.90 38.91
C LYS A 211 17.42 7.68 37.98
N ALA A 212 17.25 7.90 36.67
CA ALA A 212 17.28 6.82 35.68
C ALA A 212 18.67 6.18 35.56
N ILE A 213 19.73 6.98 35.54
CA ILE A 213 21.13 6.48 35.54
C ILE A 213 21.38 5.60 36.75
N GLU A 214 21.06 6.08 37.96
CA GLU A 214 21.30 5.34 39.21
C GLU A 214 20.53 3.99 39.23
N ASP A 215 19.27 4.00 38.78
CA ASP A 215 18.44 2.80 38.69
C ASP A 215 19.00 1.78 37.68
N ILE A 216 19.43 2.24 36.51
CA ILE A 216 19.99 1.39 35.45
C ILE A 216 21.35 0.81 35.88
N GLU A 217 22.23 1.62 36.48
CA GLU A 217 23.53 1.17 36.99
C GLU A 217 23.36 0.10 38.08
N LYS A 218 22.41 0.29 39.00
CA LYS A 218 22.09 -0.72 40.02
C LYS A 218 21.64 -2.05 39.40
N ARG A 219 20.85 -2.02 38.33
CA ARG A 219 20.41 -3.25 37.64
C ARG A 219 21.56 -3.94 36.91
N ILE A 220 22.44 -3.18 36.26
CA ILE A 220 23.65 -3.73 35.62
C ILE A 220 24.53 -4.41 36.67
N GLN A 221 24.81 -3.74 37.79
CA GLN A 221 25.63 -4.29 38.88
C GLN A 221 25.03 -5.57 39.48
N LYS A 222 23.70 -5.64 39.62
CA LYS A 222 23.00 -6.80 40.18
C LYS A 222 22.68 -7.88 39.15
N ASN A 223 22.97 -7.66 37.87
CA ASN A 223 22.56 -8.54 36.76
C ASN A 223 21.04 -8.83 36.78
N GLN A 224 20.23 -7.80 37.04
CA GLN A 224 18.77 -7.91 37.22
C GLN A 224 18.00 -7.36 36.02
N TYR A 225 17.51 -8.27 35.18
CA TYR A 225 16.75 -7.96 33.97
C TYR A 225 15.35 -8.58 34.01
N ASP A 226 14.40 -7.89 33.40
CA ASP A 226 13.02 -8.32 33.32
C ASP A 226 12.87 -9.40 32.24
N SER A 227 12.10 -10.45 32.53
CA SER A 227 11.76 -11.50 31.55
C SER A 227 10.34 -11.31 31.02
N ILE A 228 10.14 -11.56 29.73
CA ILE A 228 8.80 -11.66 29.15
C ILE A 228 8.37 -13.13 29.17
N PRO A 229 7.36 -13.52 30.00
CA PRO A 229 6.91 -14.91 30.06
C PRO A 229 6.31 -15.35 28.72
N PHE A 230 6.40 -16.64 28.41
CA PHE A 230 5.73 -17.20 27.25
C PHE A 230 4.20 -17.16 27.48
N PRO A 231 3.37 -16.87 26.46
CA PRO A 231 1.93 -16.61 26.65
C PRO A 231 1.16 -17.72 27.40
N GLU A 232 1.58 -18.97 27.30
CA GLU A 232 0.92 -20.13 27.92
C GLU A 232 1.38 -20.44 29.36
N GLU A 233 2.39 -19.75 29.88
CA GLU A 233 2.96 -20.04 31.22
C GLU A 233 2.08 -19.59 32.40
N LYS A 234 0.99 -18.87 32.12
CA LYS A 234 0.10 -18.32 33.15
C LYS A 234 -1.21 -19.09 33.19
N GLU A 235 -1.24 -20.21 33.93
CA GLU A 235 -2.49 -20.73 34.51
C GLU A 235 -2.98 -19.73 35.57
N ILE A 236 -3.56 -18.61 35.15
CA ILE A 236 -4.31 -17.77 36.08
C ILE A 236 -5.71 -18.36 36.12
N LYS A 237 -5.96 -19.18 37.15
CA LYS A 237 -7.31 -19.65 37.48
C LYS A 237 -8.26 -18.47 37.39
N TYR A 238 -9.20 -18.53 36.44
CA TYR A 238 -10.26 -17.54 36.28
C TYR A 238 -10.98 -17.38 37.63
N THR A 239 -10.66 -16.32 38.37
CA THR A 239 -11.55 -15.87 39.43
C THR A 239 -12.77 -15.26 38.75
N LYS A 240 -13.94 -15.82 39.04
CA LYS A 240 -15.23 -15.38 38.47
C LYS A 240 -15.34 -13.85 38.54
N GLY A 241 -15.84 -13.26 37.46
CA GLY A 241 -15.99 -11.82 37.30
C GLY A 241 -16.82 -11.21 38.43
N GLY A 242 -16.13 -10.58 39.37
CA GLY A 242 -16.73 -9.91 40.52
C GLY A 242 -15.69 -9.22 41.42
N ASP A 243 -14.52 -9.83 41.60
CA ASP A 243 -13.58 -9.40 42.66
C ASP A 243 -12.40 -8.52 42.20
N PHE A 244 -12.36 -8.07 40.94
CA PHE A 244 -11.31 -7.15 40.47
C PHE A 244 -11.38 -5.76 41.13
N TYR A 245 -12.52 -5.40 41.72
CA TYR A 245 -12.75 -4.08 42.34
C TYR A 245 -12.56 -4.04 43.86
N LEU A 246 -12.42 -5.19 44.55
CA LEU A 246 -12.42 -5.24 46.02
C LEU A 246 -11.04 -5.21 46.68
N LEU A 247 -9.95 -5.10 45.91
CA LEU A 247 -8.57 -5.11 46.43
C LEU A 247 -7.75 -3.86 46.09
N GLY A 248 -8.42 -2.71 45.91
CA GLY A 248 -7.81 -1.45 45.42
C GLY A 248 -6.60 -0.90 46.19
N ARG A 249 -6.22 -1.47 47.35
CA ARG A 249 -5.10 -1.00 48.19
C ARG A 249 -3.93 -1.96 48.40
N GLN A 250 -4.02 -3.22 47.95
CA GLN A 250 -2.94 -4.20 48.19
C GLN A 250 -1.99 -4.30 46.99
N LYS A 251 -0.67 -4.23 47.22
CA LYS A 251 0.37 -4.36 46.17
C LYS A 251 0.27 -5.68 45.39
N LYS A 252 -0.24 -6.74 46.02
CA LYS A 252 -0.46 -8.07 45.43
C LYS A 252 -1.81 -8.23 44.71
N ALA A 253 -2.58 -7.15 44.52
CA ALA A 253 -3.85 -7.22 43.80
C ALA A 253 -3.62 -7.59 42.32
N LEU A 254 -4.52 -8.40 41.76
CA LEU A 254 -4.51 -8.73 40.34
C LEU A 254 -5.29 -7.69 39.54
N VAL A 255 -4.71 -7.23 38.44
CA VAL A 255 -5.32 -6.27 37.51
C VAL A 255 -5.25 -6.80 36.09
N LYS A 256 -6.16 -6.38 35.22
CA LYS A 256 -6.09 -6.69 33.79
C LYS A 256 -5.21 -5.66 33.09
N CYS A 257 -4.31 -6.12 32.23
CA CYS A 257 -3.59 -5.27 31.31
C CYS A 257 -4.58 -4.53 30.43
N ALA A 258 -4.49 -3.20 30.41
CA ALA A 258 -5.39 -2.35 29.62
C ALA A 258 -5.27 -2.55 28.10
N SER A 259 -4.19 -3.20 27.63
CA SER A 259 -3.94 -3.47 26.21
C SER A 259 -4.42 -4.87 25.79
N CYS A 260 -3.79 -5.92 26.32
CA CYS A 260 -4.05 -7.30 25.87
C CYS A 260 -5.02 -8.08 26.78
N GLY A 261 -5.52 -7.46 27.86
CA GLY A 261 -6.44 -8.09 28.81
C GLY A 261 -5.80 -9.12 29.76
N GLU A 262 -4.50 -9.40 29.61
CA GLU A 262 -3.76 -10.35 30.44
C GLU A 262 -3.80 -9.94 31.92
N VAL A 263 -4.05 -10.91 32.80
CA VAL A 263 -4.07 -10.67 34.24
C VAL A 263 -2.63 -10.61 34.76
N ILE A 264 -2.29 -9.55 35.49
CA ILE A 264 -0.96 -9.29 36.06
C ILE A 264 -1.08 -8.84 37.52
N PHE A 265 0.00 -9.01 38.29
CA PHE A 265 0.08 -8.38 39.61
C PHE A 265 0.22 -6.86 39.45
N LYS A 266 -0.47 -6.08 40.30
CA LYS A 266 -0.45 -4.61 40.25
C LYS A 266 0.98 -4.06 40.36
N GLU A 267 1.86 -4.71 41.11
CA GLU A 267 3.28 -4.33 41.26
C GLU A 267 4.15 -4.63 40.03
N GLU A 268 3.74 -5.57 39.18
CA GLU A 268 4.38 -5.86 37.88
C GLU A 268 3.82 -4.98 36.76
N GLY A 269 2.70 -4.28 37.03
CA GLY A 269 2.06 -3.38 36.11
C GLY A 269 2.90 -2.13 35.87
N ARG A 270 3.11 -1.81 34.60
CA ARG A 270 3.75 -0.57 34.17
C ARG A 270 2.70 0.50 33.96
N GLU A 271 2.94 1.70 34.49
CA GLU A 271 2.12 2.85 34.15
C GLU A 271 2.28 3.22 32.67
N ARG A 272 1.22 3.80 32.10
CA ARG A 272 1.20 4.25 30.71
C ARG A 272 2.34 5.22 30.40
N ILE A 273 3.05 4.98 29.29
CA ILE A 273 4.07 5.90 28.77
C ILE A 273 3.43 6.71 27.64
N ALA A 274 3.30 8.04 27.82
CA ALA A 274 2.65 8.94 26.85
C ALA A 274 3.24 8.88 25.42
N VAL A 275 4.52 8.53 25.30
CA VAL A 275 5.24 8.31 24.04
C VAL A 275 4.69 7.14 23.21
N LEU A 276 3.99 6.21 23.86
CA LEU A 276 3.59 4.94 23.27
C LEU A 276 2.12 4.89 22.87
N LEU A 277 1.26 5.79 23.38
CA LEU A 277 -0.19 5.81 23.13
C LEU A 277 -0.74 7.25 23.27
N LYS A 278 -1.40 7.78 22.24
CA LYS A 278 -1.76 9.22 22.10
C LYS A 278 -2.60 9.81 23.25
N ASP A 279 -3.57 9.07 23.78
CA ASP A 279 -4.53 9.56 24.79
C ASP A 279 -4.14 9.24 26.24
N ALA A 280 -2.84 9.34 26.58
CA ALA A 280 -2.31 8.87 27.87
C ALA A 280 -2.85 9.55 29.11
N ASP A 281 -3.38 10.75 28.93
CA ASP A 281 -3.94 11.57 30.00
C ASP A 281 -5.48 11.63 29.97
N GLU A 282 -6.14 10.96 29.02
CA GLU A 282 -7.61 10.93 28.99
C GLU A 282 -8.13 10.01 30.10
N ARG A 283 -8.65 10.64 31.15
CA ARG A 283 -9.32 9.96 32.25
C ARG A 283 -10.52 9.18 31.68
N PRO A 284 -10.72 7.90 32.07
CA PRO A 284 -12.01 7.28 31.83
C PRO A 284 -13.09 8.16 32.47
N GLN A 285 -14.04 8.65 31.67
CA GLN A 285 -15.05 9.63 32.09
C GLN A 285 -15.94 9.15 33.26
N SER A 286 -15.80 7.89 33.70
CA SER A 286 -16.59 7.25 34.75
C SER A 286 -15.83 6.80 36.01
N GLY A 287 -14.53 7.08 36.16
CA GLY A 287 -13.75 6.68 37.35
C GLY A 287 -13.81 7.69 38.51
N LYS A 288 -14.46 7.34 39.63
CA LYS A 288 -14.58 8.18 40.86
C LYS A 288 -13.35 8.16 41.79
N THR A 289 -12.26 7.49 41.43
CA THR A 289 -11.05 7.33 42.26
C THR A 289 -9.83 7.94 41.57
N LYS A 290 -9.10 8.82 42.28
CA LYS A 290 -7.87 9.49 41.80
C LYS A 290 -6.71 8.54 41.44
N ASP A 291 -6.81 7.25 41.78
CA ASP A 291 -5.70 6.29 41.79
C ASP A 291 -5.79 5.16 40.73
N ASP A 292 -6.85 5.10 39.92
CA ASP A 292 -7.00 4.05 38.89
C ASP A 292 -6.36 4.47 37.56
N LYS A 293 -5.02 4.42 37.51
CA LYS A 293 -4.27 4.52 36.27
C LYS A 293 -4.33 3.20 35.50
N ASN A 294 -4.42 3.27 34.17
CA ASN A 294 -4.31 2.10 33.31
C ASN A 294 -2.91 1.47 33.44
N LEU A 295 -2.85 0.17 33.78
CA LEU A 295 -1.62 -0.60 33.90
C LEU A 295 -1.43 -1.54 32.71
N PHE A 296 -0.18 -1.68 32.28
CA PHE A 296 0.23 -2.48 31.14
C PHE A 296 1.19 -3.59 31.57
N CYS A 297 1.10 -4.77 30.94
CA CYS A 297 2.04 -5.85 31.19
C CYS A 297 3.38 -5.59 30.50
N ASN A 298 4.45 -6.21 31.02
CA ASN A 298 5.79 -6.08 30.45
C ASN A 298 5.84 -6.42 28.96
N ARG A 299 5.07 -7.42 28.49
CA ARG A 299 5.01 -7.80 27.07
C ARG A 299 4.51 -6.65 26.20
N CYS A 300 3.39 -6.03 26.55
CA CYS A 300 2.83 -4.93 25.76
C CYS A 300 3.78 -3.73 25.74
N VAL A 301 4.36 -3.36 26.89
CA VAL A 301 5.31 -2.24 26.95
C VAL A 301 6.58 -2.55 26.14
N ALA A 302 7.17 -3.73 26.32
CA ALA A 302 8.35 -4.16 25.55
C ALA A 302 8.08 -4.20 24.05
N THR A 303 6.93 -4.75 23.64
CA THR A 303 6.53 -4.86 22.23
C THR A 303 6.47 -3.48 21.58
N VAL A 304 5.84 -2.50 22.23
CA VAL A 304 5.81 -1.16 21.69
C VAL A 304 7.19 -0.52 21.70
N MET A 305 7.95 -0.64 22.79
CA MET A 305 9.29 -0.04 22.89
C MET A 305 10.25 -0.54 21.81
N LEU A 306 10.23 -1.83 21.53
CA LEU A 306 11.11 -2.48 20.55
C LEU A 306 10.54 -2.43 19.13
N CYS A 307 9.28 -2.07 18.93
CA CYS A 307 8.72 -1.91 17.60
C CYS A 307 9.29 -0.66 16.91
N PRO A 308 9.91 -0.80 15.73
CA PRO A 308 10.50 0.31 14.98
C PRO A 308 9.46 1.14 14.18
N ILE A 309 8.16 0.86 14.34
CA ILE A 309 7.08 1.65 13.74
C ILE A 309 6.30 2.38 14.85
N LYS A 310 6.23 3.71 14.75
CA LYS A 310 5.46 4.58 15.63
C LYS A 310 4.60 5.54 14.83
N LEU A 311 3.40 5.78 15.32
CA LEU A 311 2.41 6.72 14.83
C LEU A 311 2.75 8.07 15.44
N THR A 312 3.46 8.91 14.69
CA THR A 312 3.90 10.23 15.17
C THR A 312 3.42 11.32 14.23
N SER A 313 3.65 12.58 14.61
CA SER A 313 3.39 13.70 13.69
C SER A 313 4.33 13.70 12.48
N GLU A 314 5.50 13.08 12.58
CA GLU A 314 6.60 13.14 11.59
C GLU A 314 6.74 11.82 10.80
N THR A 315 5.89 10.83 11.09
CA THR A 315 5.87 9.55 10.38
C THR A 315 4.48 9.22 9.83
N LEU A 316 4.44 8.54 8.70
CA LEU A 316 3.25 7.91 8.12
C LEU A 316 3.48 6.41 8.09
N ALA A 317 2.78 5.66 8.95
CA ALA A 317 2.89 4.21 8.96
C ALA A 317 2.01 3.60 7.88
N ILE A 318 2.56 2.64 7.15
CA ILE A 318 1.94 1.96 6.03
C ILE A 318 2.07 0.47 6.26
N LYS A 319 1.03 -0.27 5.92
CA LYS A 319 1.03 -1.72 5.86
C LYS A 319 0.72 -2.16 4.43
N PHE A 320 1.60 -2.95 3.86
CA PHE A 320 1.37 -3.62 2.59
C PHE A 320 0.72 -4.98 2.86
N ILE A 321 -0.34 -5.29 2.13
CA ILE A 321 -1.11 -6.53 2.25
C ILE A 321 -1.15 -7.15 0.86
N GLN A 322 -0.66 -8.37 0.72
CA GLN A 322 -0.77 -9.09 -0.54
C GLN A 322 -2.10 -9.83 -0.61
N ASP A 323 -2.84 -9.71 -1.71
CA ASP A 323 -4.07 -10.49 -1.91
C ASP A 323 -3.73 -11.93 -2.32
N GLY A 324 -4.23 -12.89 -1.55
CA GLY A 324 -3.96 -14.33 -1.68
C GLY A 324 -3.50 -14.94 -0.35
N GLN A 325 -3.61 -16.27 -0.20
CA GLN A 325 -3.14 -17.00 1.00
C GLN A 325 -1.59 -17.09 1.09
N SER A 326 -0.86 -16.18 0.43
CA SER A 326 0.59 -16.10 0.51
C SER A 326 0.98 -15.38 1.81
N SER A 327 1.72 -16.08 2.67
CA SER A 327 2.14 -15.55 3.98
C SER A 327 3.02 -14.30 3.85
N SER A 328 2.96 -13.42 4.86
CA SER A 328 3.49 -12.03 4.95
C SER A 328 5.01 -11.84 4.79
N VAL A 329 5.79 -12.86 4.42
CA VAL A 329 7.27 -12.84 4.50
C VAL A 329 7.97 -12.45 3.18
N SER A 330 7.28 -12.44 2.04
CA SER A 330 7.83 -11.95 0.75
C SER A 330 7.87 -10.42 0.67
N ILE A 331 6.83 -9.77 1.20
CA ILE A 331 6.62 -8.32 1.21
C ILE A 331 7.86 -7.55 1.73
N PRO A 332 8.47 -7.91 2.88
CA PRO A 332 9.61 -7.17 3.40
C PRO A 332 10.84 -7.20 2.49
N LEU A 333 11.09 -8.31 1.77
CA LEU A 333 12.24 -8.43 0.88
C LEU A 333 12.07 -7.53 -0.35
N GLU A 334 10.85 -7.46 -0.89
CA GLU A 334 10.52 -6.60 -2.03
C GLU A 334 10.57 -5.12 -1.63
N LEU A 335 9.92 -4.77 -0.52
CA LEU A 335 9.92 -3.39 0.00
C LEU A 335 11.32 -2.89 0.33
N ARG A 336 12.23 -3.79 0.77
CA ARG A 336 13.62 -3.44 1.06
C ARG A 336 14.34 -2.83 -0.13
N LYS A 337 14.02 -3.26 -1.37
CA LYS A 337 14.62 -2.71 -2.59
C LYS A 337 14.33 -1.21 -2.76
N PHE A 338 13.17 -0.76 -2.29
CA PHE A 338 12.68 0.61 -2.49
C PHE A 338 12.98 1.54 -1.32
N VAL A 339 13.09 1.01 -0.11
CA VAL A 339 13.42 1.81 1.09
C VAL A 339 14.91 1.81 1.43
N ALA A 340 15.72 0.94 0.81
CA ALA A 340 17.17 0.96 0.98
C ALA A 340 17.72 2.34 0.61
N TYR A 341 18.60 2.89 1.46
CA TYR A 341 19.18 4.24 1.32
C TYR A 341 18.24 5.43 1.55
N SER A 342 17.02 5.19 2.06
CA SER A 342 16.12 6.26 2.53
C SER A 342 16.14 6.40 4.05
N LEU A 343 15.52 7.47 4.57
CA LEU A 343 15.24 7.63 6.00
C LEU A 343 14.01 6.81 6.47
N HIS A 344 13.39 6.04 5.57
CA HIS A 344 12.22 5.25 5.89
C HIS A 344 12.59 4.00 6.69
N ILE A 345 11.72 3.61 7.61
CA ILE A 345 11.94 2.46 8.47
C ILE A 345 11.07 1.32 7.97
N LEU A 346 11.71 0.22 7.58
CA LEU A 346 11.04 -1.02 7.18
C LEU A 346 10.98 -1.99 8.38
N ALA A 347 9.81 -2.56 8.61
CA ALA A 347 9.54 -3.47 9.72
C ALA A 347 8.52 -4.54 9.30
N GLY A 348 9.01 -5.64 8.73
CA GLY A 348 8.15 -6.66 8.14
C GLY A 348 7.30 -6.09 6.99
N GLU A 349 5.99 -6.27 7.07
CA GLU A 349 5.00 -5.74 6.11
C GLU A 349 4.70 -4.24 6.31
N TYR A 350 5.35 -3.61 7.28
CA TYR A 350 5.15 -2.20 7.61
C TYR A 350 6.30 -1.32 7.15
N VAL A 351 5.97 -0.11 6.69
CA VAL A 351 6.93 0.95 6.42
C VAL A 351 6.50 2.21 7.14
N ALA A 352 7.39 2.81 7.93
CA ALA A 352 7.21 4.17 8.43
C ALA A 352 7.91 5.13 7.46
N LEU A 353 7.12 5.86 6.67
CA LEU A 353 7.63 6.95 5.86
C LEU A 353 7.86 8.17 6.72
N HIS A 354 9.03 8.79 6.53
CA HIS A 354 9.38 10.04 7.18
C HIS A 354 8.70 11.21 6.43
N ILE A 355 8.11 12.13 7.19
CA ILE A 355 7.38 13.30 6.69
C ILE A 355 8.33 14.50 6.76
N GLU A 356 8.70 15.02 5.60
CA GLU A 356 9.65 16.12 5.47
C GLU A 356 9.00 17.40 4.94
N GLU A 357 7.78 17.28 4.44
CA GLU A 357 7.09 18.35 3.73
C GLU A 357 6.31 19.23 4.71
N PHE A 358 6.91 20.36 5.05
CA PHE A 358 6.31 21.41 5.88
C PHE A 358 6.17 22.71 5.08
N LEU A 359 5.03 23.37 5.23
CA LEU A 359 4.75 24.68 4.66
C LEU A 359 4.28 25.61 5.78
N GLN A 360 4.97 26.75 5.98
CA GLN A 360 4.63 27.74 7.02
C GLN A 360 4.45 27.10 8.42
N ASN A 361 5.34 26.18 8.79
CA ASN A 361 5.30 25.39 10.04
C ASN A 361 4.11 24.44 10.21
N LYS A 362 3.28 24.23 9.18
CA LYS A 362 2.26 23.18 9.15
C LYS A 362 2.73 22.03 8.28
N ALA A 363 2.52 20.80 8.74
CA ALA A 363 2.82 19.63 7.94
C ALA A 363 1.85 19.55 6.76
N LEU A 364 2.34 19.16 5.57
CA LEU A 364 1.51 19.11 4.36
C LEU A 364 0.29 18.18 4.52
N LYS A 365 0.42 17.13 5.36
CA LYS A 365 -0.69 16.25 5.75
C LYS A 365 -1.87 16.96 6.42
N GLU A 366 -1.64 18.08 7.10
CA GLU A 366 -2.69 18.90 7.73
C GLU A 366 -3.37 19.80 6.70
N ILE A 367 -2.62 20.22 5.67
CA ILE A 367 -3.11 21.12 4.60
C ILE A 367 -3.95 20.33 3.59
N TRP A 368 -3.46 19.19 3.11
CA TRP A 368 -4.14 18.37 2.11
C TRP A 368 -5.13 17.37 2.70
N GLY A 369 -5.06 17.15 4.00
CA GLY A 369 -5.71 16.04 4.69
C GLY A 369 -4.89 14.76 4.55
N SER A 370 -4.93 13.94 5.61
CA SER A 370 -3.99 12.82 5.74
C SER A 370 -4.16 11.74 4.67
N TYR A 371 -5.39 11.51 4.20
CA TYR A 371 -5.67 10.56 3.12
C TYR A 371 -5.01 10.96 1.79
N HIS A 372 -5.18 12.21 1.35
CA HIS A 372 -4.62 12.69 0.07
C HIS A 372 -3.10 12.83 0.15
N TYR A 373 -2.58 13.28 1.30
CA TYR A 373 -1.13 13.29 1.53
C TYR A 373 -0.54 11.88 1.48
N ALA A 374 -1.21 10.89 2.08
CA ALA A 374 -0.78 9.50 1.99
C ALA A 374 -0.78 8.97 0.56
N LEU A 375 -1.84 9.20 -0.22
CA LEU A 375 -1.87 8.84 -1.63
C LEU A 375 -0.65 9.38 -2.39
N TRP A 376 -0.38 10.68 -2.27
CA TRP A 376 0.77 11.30 -2.92
C TRP A 376 2.10 10.74 -2.40
N LYS A 377 2.36 10.79 -1.10
CA LYS A 377 3.64 10.41 -0.49
C LYS A 377 4.01 8.96 -0.80
N ILE A 378 3.03 8.05 -0.80
CA ILE A 378 3.23 6.64 -1.10
C ILE A 378 3.54 6.45 -2.59
N SER A 379 2.76 7.08 -3.48
CA SER A 379 2.99 7.03 -4.92
C SER A 379 4.32 7.65 -5.37
N SER A 380 4.84 8.64 -4.63
CA SER A 380 6.14 9.24 -4.89
C SER A 380 7.30 8.49 -4.25
N THR A 381 7.03 7.57 -3.32
CA THR A 381 8.08 6.75 -2.69
C THR A 381 8.27 5.41 -3.41
N PHE A 382 7.18 4.76 -3.81
CA PHE A 382 7.22 3.43 -4.41
C PHE A 382 6.87 3.47 -5.90
N PRO A 383 7.46 2.58 -6.72
CA PRO A 383 7.23 2.56 -8.15
C PRO A 383 5.91 1.86 -8.52
N PRO A 384 5.37 2.08 -9.74
CA PRO A 384 4.06 1.59 -10.12
C PRO A 384 3.99 0.06 -10.16
N GLU A 385 5.10 -0.63 -10.49
CA GLU A 385 5.15 -2.10 -10.57
C GLU A 385 4.77 -2.76 -9.24
N LEU A 386 5.06 -2.10 -8.11
CA LEU A 386 4.65 -2.59 -6.80
C LEU A 386 3.13 -2.62 -6.69
N PHE A 387 2.43 -1.56 -7.10
CA PHE A 387 0.96 -1.50 -6.99
C PHE A 387 0.23 -2.38 -8.01
N ALA A 388 0.90 -2.79 -9.09
CA ALA A 388 0.35 -3.70 -10.09
C ALA A 388 0.30 -5.18 -9.63
N GLN A 389 1.03 -5.56 -8.57
CA GLN A 389 1.19 -6.94 -8.08
C GLN A 389 0.12 -7.39 -7.05
N ASN A 390 -1.08 -6.79 -7.08
CA ASN A 390 -2.17 -7.06 -6.13
C ASN A 390 -1.80 -6.80 -4.65
N PHE A 391 -1.03 -5.74 -4.40
CA PHE A 391 -0.83 -5.25 -3.04
C PHE A 391 -1.93 -4.25 -2.68
N ARG A 392 -2.71 -4.56 -1.64
CA ARG A 392 -3.51 -3.57 -0.93
C ARG A 392 -2.65 -2.80 0.05
N VAL A 393 -2.89 -1.50 0.14
CA VAL A 393 -2.11 -0.61 0.99
C VAL A 393 -3.02 -0.02 2.06
N LYS A 394 -2.71 -0.33 3.32
CA LYS A 394 -3.33 0.33 4.48
C LYS A 394 -2.41 1.42 5.00
N VAL A 395 -2.98 2.57 5.31
CA VAL A 395 -2.23 3.69 5.88
C VAL A 395 -2.82 4.09 7.22
N TYR A 396 -1.92 4.45 8.14
CA TYR A 396 -2.21 4.84 9.51
C TYR A 396 -1.72 6.27 9.79
N PRO A 397 -2.45 7.30 9.34
CA PRO A 397 -2.13 8.68 9.72
C PRO A 397 -2.58 8.96 11.17
N GLY A 398 -1.74 8.54 12.13
CA GLY A 398 -2.15 8.50 13.53
C GLY A 398 -3.11 7.32 13.77
N GLU A 399 -4.16 7.54 14.56
CA GLU A 399 -5.11 6.49 14.98
C GLU A 399 -6.16 6.11 13.91
N SER A 400 -6.28 6.89 12.84
CA SER A 400 -7.19 6.52 11.75
C SER A 400 -6.52 5.51 10.82
N GLN A 401 -7.31 4.61 10.23
CA GLN A 401 -6.86 3.67 9.23
C GLN A 401 -7.64 3.88 7.93
N TYR A 402 -6.93 3.93 6.81
CA TYR A 402 -7.53 3.99 5.48
C TYR A 402 -6.96 2.89 4.58
N ASP A 403 -7.82 2.27 3.77
CA ASP A 403 -7.41 1.49 2.62
C ASP A 403 -7.21 2.45 1.45
N LEU A 404 -6.04 2.38 0.81
CA LEU A 404 -5.74 3.15 -0.39
C LEU A 404 -5.92 2.26 -1.62
N PRO A 405 -6.66 2.70 -2.65
CA PRO A 405 -6.87 1.91 -3.85
C PRO A 405 -5.56 1.75 -4.62
N ALA A 406 -5.23 0.52 -5.01
CA ALA A 406 -4.00 0.20 -5.73
C ALA A 406 -3.96 0.89 -7.08
N TRP A 407 -5.10 1.00 -7.78
CA TRP A 407 -5.19 1.72 -9.05
C TRP A 407 -4.79 3.20 -8.92
N ALA A 408 -5.15 3.87 -7.82
CA ALA A 408 -4.85 5.29 -7.65
C ALA A 408 -3.36 5.51 -7.31
N LEU A 409 -2.80 4.63 -6.47
CA LEU A 409 -1.37 4.62 -6.16
C LEU A 409 -0.54 4.33 -7.41
N TRP A 410 -0.96 3.33 -8.19
CA TRP A 410 -0.37 2.99 -9.47
C TRP A 410 -0.43 4.18 -10.43
N PHE A 411 -1.61 4.78 -10.61
CA PHE A 411 -1.80 5.89 -11.55
C PHE A 411 -0.96 7.11 -11.19
N LEU A 412 -0.93 7.50 -9.92
CA LEU A 412 -0.08 8.60 -9.45
C LEU A 412 1.41 8.31 -9.66
N SER A 413 1.85 7.10 -9.31
CA SER A 413 3.25 6.69 -9.46
C SER A 413 3.66 6.66 -10.94
N SER A 414 2.78 6.17 -11.82
CA SER A 414 2.97 6.20 -13.28
C SER A 414 2.98 7.60 -13.88
N LEU A 415 2.22 8.56 -13.31
CA LEU A 415 2.22 9.94 -13.76
C LEU A 415 3.43 10.75 -13.26
N ARG A 416 4.12 10.28 -12.21
CA ARG A 416 5.22 11.01 -11.58
C ARG A 416 6.27 11.55 -12.56
N PRO A 417 6.79 10.79 -13.54
CA PRO A 417 7.77 11.31 -14.50
C PRO A 417 7.30 12.54 -15.28
N MET A 418 5.97 12.78 -15.34
CA MET A 418 5.41 13.95 -16.01
C MET A 418 5.50 15.23 -15.17
N TYR A 419 5.50 15.14 -13.84
CA TYR A 419 5.54 16.29 -12.92
C TYR A 419 6.71 16.29 -11.93
N ASP A 420 7.63 15.32 -11.99
CA ASP A 420 8.75 15.14 -11.05
C ASP A 420 9.60 16.41 -10.87
N ILE A 421 9.90 17.10 -11.98
CA ILE A 421 10.68 18.35 -12.00
C ILE A 421 9.96 19.49 -11.24
N ALA A 422 8.63 19.43 -11.14
CA ALA A 422 7.78 20.41 -10.47
C ALA A 422 7.20 19.88 -9.14
N GLU A 423 7.61 18.70 -8.66
CA GLU A 423 7.00 18.05 -7.49
C GLU A 423 7.11 18.95 -6.24
N TYR A 424 8.27 19.58 -6.03
CA TYR A 424 8.44 20.57 -4.96
C TYR A 424 7.45 21.75 -5.09
N GLN A 425 7.29 22.28 -6.30
CA GLN A 425 6.39 23.39 -6.59
C GLN A 425 4.92 23.04 -6.33
N CYS A 426 4.54 21.77 -6.55
CA CYS A 426 3.18 21.27 -6.33
C CYS A 426 2.72 21.39 -4.87
N TRP A 427 3.62 21.57 -3.91
CA TRP A 427 3.25 21.81 -2.51
C TRP A 427 3.86 23.06 -1.90
N SER A 428 4.93 23.63 -2.47
CA SER A 428 5.57 24.85 -1.98
C SER A 428 4.94 26.14 -2.51
N ASP A 429 4.38 26.13 -3.72
CA ASP A 429 3.83 27.32 -4.39
C ASP A 429 2.30 27.28 -4.38
N ASP A 430 1.69 28.33 -3.83
CA ASP A 430 0.23 28.48 -3.74
C ASP A 430 -0.47 28.37 -5.11
N LYS A 431 0.22 28.75 -6.19
CA LYS A 431 -0.28 28.63 -7.57
C LYS A 431 -0.58 27.17 -7.95
N TYR A 432 0.31 26.24 -7.63
CA TYR A 432 0.19 24.84 -8.01
C TYR A 432 -0.44 23.99 -6.92
N LYS A 433 -0.24 24.35 -5.64
CA LYS A 433 -0.72 23.63 -4.46
C LYS A 433 -2.23 23.37 -4.47
N ASN A 434 -3.03 24.37 -4.81
CA ASN A 434 -4.48 24.23 -4.82
C ASN A 434 -4.94 23.29 -5.94
N SER A 435 -4.35 23.42 -7.13
CA SER A 435 -4.64 22.57 -8.29
C SER A 435 -4.24 21.13 -8.03
N PHE A 436 -3.05 20.89 -7.45
CA PHE A 436 -2.57 19.55 -7.13
C PHE A 436 -3.39 18.89 -6.01
N SER A 437 -3.75 19.65 -4.96
CA SER A 437 -4.66 19.16 -3.92
C SER A 437 -6.04 18.81 -4.48
N HIS A 438 -6.58 19.63 -5.39
CA HIS A 438 -7.85 19.34 -6.05
C HIS A 438 -7.77 18.11 -6.96
N PHE A 439 -6.66 17.95 -7.68
CA PHE A 439 -6.36 16.75 -8.45
C PHE A 439 -6.43 15.48 -7.58
N LEU A 440 -5.73 15.45 -6.44
CA LEU A 440 -5.74 14.29 -5.53
C LEU A 440 -7.15 13.98 -5.00
N ARG A 441 -7.96 15.01 -4.73
CA ARG A 441 -9.37 14.86 -4.30
C ARG A 441 -10.27 14.30 -5.39
N LEU A 442 -10.07 14.70 -6.64
CA LEU A 442 -10.83 14.16 -7.77
C LEU A 442 -10.43 12.72 -8.07
N LEU A 443 -9.14 12.42 -7.96
CA LEU A 443 -8.63 11.07 -8.14
C LEU A 443 -9.19 10.12 -7.07
N SER A 444 -9.21 10.53 -5.80
CA SER A 444 -9.79 9.71 -4.73
C SER A 444 -11.29 9.44 -4.89
N GLN A 445 -12.00 10.30 -5.64
CA GLN A 445 -13.40 10.12 -6.03
C GLN A 445 -13.59 9.27 -7.31
N GLY A 446 -12.52 8.75 -7.90
CA GLY A 446 -12.58 8.01 -9.17
C GLY A 446 -12.80 8.89 -10.40
N LYS A 447 -12.73 10.23 -10.31
CA LYS A 447 -12.95 11.16 -11.43
C LYS A 447 -11.68 11.35 -12.24
N ILE A 448 -11.22 10.29 -12.91
CA ILE A 448 -9.87 10.21 -13.50
C ILE A 448 -9.62 11.31 -14.54
N PHE A 449 -10.47 11.47 -15.55
CA PHE A 449 -10.27 12.50 -16.58
C PHE A 449 -10.37 13.91 -16.02
N GLN A 450 -11.28 14.16 -15.07
CA GLN A 450 -11.36 15.45 -14.38
C GLN A 450 -10.10 15.75 -13.55
N SER A 451 -9.56 14.73 -12.88
CA SER A 451 -8.32 14.86 -12.12
C SER A 451 -7.17 15.25 -13.06
N PHE A 452 -7.03 14.55 -14.20
CA PHE A 452 -5.98 14.82 -15.17
C PHE A 452 -6.15 16.20 -15.83
N TYR A 453 -7.38 16.58 -16.18
CA TYR A 453 -7.71 17.92 -16.66
C TYR A 453 -7.23 19.00 -15.68
N THR A 454 -7.45 18.80 -14.39
CA THR A 454 -7.06 19.75 -13.32
C THR A 454 -5.54 19.96 -13.30
N LEU A 455 -4.75 18.92 -13.54
CA LEU A 455 -3.29 19.04 -13.63
C LEU A 455 -2.86 19.88 -14.84
N ILE A 456 -3.49 19.69 -16.00
CA ILE A 456 -3.19 20.45 -17.22
C ILE A 456 -3.61 21.91 -17.05
N SER A 457 -4.87 22.16 -16.66
CA SER A 457 -5.39 23.52 -16.47
C SER A 457 -4.68 24.29 -15.36
N GLY A 458 -4.15 23.56 -14.36
CA GLY A 458 -3.32 24.10 -13.29
C GLY A 458 -1.87 24.36 -13.69
N ASN A 459 -1.50 24.09 -14.95
CA ASN A 459 -0.15 24.22 -15.49
C ASN A 459 0.92 23.40 -14.75
N ILE A 460 0.53 22.29 -14.11
CA ILE A 460 1.43 21.41 -13.36
C ILE A 460 2.23 20.50 -14.29
N LEU A 461 1.60 19.99 -15.36
CA LEU A 461 2.27 19.20 -16.39
C LEU A 461 3.06 20.06 -17.40
N GLY A 462 3.05 21.38 -17.19
CA GLY A 462 3.65 22.39 -18.06
C GLY A 462 2.90 22.60 -19.37
N LYS A 463 3.19 23.73 -20.05
CA LYS A 463 2.64 24.09 -21.38
C LYS A 463 3.14 23.17 -22.51
N TYR A 464 4.23 22.43 -22.26
CA TYR A 464 4.88 21.53 -23.21
C TYR A 464 4.80 20.08 -22.72
N ILE A 465 3.60 19.49 -22.74
CA ILE A 465 3.51 18.03 -22.78
C ILE A 465 4.14 17.61 -24.11
N PHE A 466 5.41 17.24 -24.09
CA PHE A 466 6.10 16.72 -25.27
C PHE A 466 5.39 15.46 -25.79
N ASP A 467 5.49 15.18 -27.09
CA ASP A 467 4.86 14.01 -27.72
C ASP A 467 5.20 12.69 -27.00
N TRP A 468 6.41 12.57 -26.46
CA TRP A 468 6.81 11.37 -25.69
C TRP A 468 5.97 11.20 -24.41
N LYS A 469 5.59 12.28 -23.72
CA LYS A 469 4.72 12.22 -22.52
C LYS A 469 3.29 11.84 -22.90
N ILE A 470 2.80 12.28 -24.07
CA ILE A 470 1.47 11.86 -24.56
C ILE A 470 1.47 10.35 -24.88
N ASN A 471 2.54 9.84 -25.49
CA ASN A 471 2.66 8.41 -25.76
C ASN A 471 2.70 7.59 -24.46
N GLN A 472 3.44 8.05 -23.45
CA GLN A 472 3.42 7.45 -22.11
C GLN A 472 2.01 7.47 -21.52
N LEU A 473 1.28 8.57 -21.68
CA LEU A 473 -0.09 8.67 -21.19
C LEU A 473 -1.02 7.62 -21.82
N GLN A 474 -0.89 7.33 -23.13
CA GLN A 474 -1.67 6.27 -23.77
C GLN A 474 -1.37 4.88 -23.18
N ASN A 475 -0.09 4.59 -22.87
CA ASN A 475 0.29 3.36 -22.18
C ASN A 475 -0.30 3.30 -20.77
N ILE A 476 -0.29 4.43 -20.05
CA ILE A 476 -0.89 4.52 -18.72
C ILE A 476 -2.39 4.20 -18.80
N TRP A 477 -3.11 4.80 -19.75
CA TRP A 477 -4.53 4.55 -19.95
C TRP A 477 -4.85 3.07 -20.23
N SER A 478 -4.06 2.41 -21.07
CA SER A 478 -4.23 0.99 -21.39
C SER A 478 -3.99 0.08 -20.17
N GLN A 479 -2.91 0.30 -19.41
CA GLN A 479 -2.62 -0.53 -18.23
C GLN A 479 -3.60 -0.28 -17.07
N MET A 480 -4.08 0.96 -16.94
CA MET A 480 -5.04 1.33 -15.90
C MET A 480 -6.33 0.52 -16.00
N GLU A 481 -6.84 0.27 -17.20
CA GLU A 481 -8.01 -0.59 -17.43
C GLU A 481 -7.79 -2.00 -16.87
N THR A 482 -6.61 -2.58 -17.10
CA THR A 482 -6.27 -3.93 -16.62
C THR A 482 -6.19 -3.99 -15.10
N ILE A 483 -5.69 -2.94 -14.45
CA ILE A 483 -5.57 -2.86 -12.99
C ILE A 483 -6.94 -2.62 -12.35
N LEU A 484 -7.71 -1.71 -12.92
CA LEU A 484 -9.08 -1.41 -12.52
C LEU A 484 -9.97 -2.65 -12.58
N ALA A 485 -9.83 -3.48 -13.61
CA ALA A 485 -10.58 -4.74 -13.75
C ALA A 485 -10.29 -5.76 -12.63
N LYS A 486 -9.15 -5.65 -11.93
CA LYS A 486 -8.77 -6.54 -10.82
C LYS A 486 -9.29 -6.06 -9.46
N GLU A 487 -9.57 -4.77 -9.28
CA GLU A 487 -10.07 -4.21 -8.03
C GLU A 487 -11.61 -4.10 -8.02
N HIS A 488 -12.29 -5.07 -7.39
CA HIS A 488 -13.72 -4.98 -7.05
C HIS A 488 -13.93 -4.43 -5.62
N PRO A 489 -14.99 -3.65 -5.30
CA PRO A 489 -15.97 -2.98 -6.15
C PRO A 489 -15.97 -1.47 -5.86
N MET A 490 -15.02 -0.70 -6.37
CA MET A 490 -15.32 0.72 -6.52
C MET A 490 -16.22 0.88 -7.75
N PRO A 491 -17.22 1.80 -7.73
CA PRO A 491 -17.93 2.20 -8.93
C PRO A 491 -16.92 2.96 -9.79
N ILE A 492 -16.09 2.21 -10.51
CA ILE A 492 -15.17 2.76 -11.49
C ILE A 492 -16.07 3.39 -12.56
N PRO A 493 -15.93 4.68 -12.87
CA PRO A 493 -16.65 5.27 -14.00
C PRO A 493 -16.36 4.44 -15.24
N ASP A 494 -17.30 4.39 -16.18
CA ASP A 494 -17.18 3.64 -17.43
C ASP A 494 -16.12 4.24 -18.37
N TYR A 495 -14.89 4.14 -17.91
CA TYR A 495 -13.69 4.73 -18.47
C TYR A 495 -13.44 4.24 -19.90
N PRO A 496 -13.64 2.94 -20.23
CA PRO A 496 -13.59 2.48 -21.61
C PRO A 496 -14.58 3.19 -22.54
N ARG A 497 -15.87 3.33 -22.15
CA ARG A 497 -16.85 4.02 -23.02
C ARG A 497 -16.63 5.52 -23.09
N ILE A 498 -16.18 6.17 -22.01
CA ILE A 498 -15.81 7.59 -22.03
C ILE A 498 -14.65 7.82 -23.01
N ALA A 499 -13.60 6.99 -22.94
CA ALA A 499 -12.47 7.05 -23.85
C ALA A 499 -12.88 6.74 -25.30
N GLY A 500 -13.76 5.75 -25.50
CA GLY A 500 -14.27 5.41 -26.83
C GLY A 500 -15.07 6.53 -27.45
N MET A 501 -15.96 7.17 -26.69
CA MET A 501 -16.75 8.29 -27.17
C MET A 501 -15.87 9.53 -27.45
N ALA A 502 -14.91 9.83 -26.58
CA ALA A 502 -13.92 10.86 -26.85
C ALA A 502 -13.09 10.54 -28.11
N GLY A 503 -12.75 9.27 -28.32
CA GLY A 503 -12.07 8.78 -29.52
C GLY A 503 -12.89 9.00 -30.80
N LEU A 504 -14.21 8.79 -30.77
CA LEU A 504 -15.08 9.04 -31.92
C LEU A 504 -15.23 10.53 -32.25
N LEU A 505 -15.20 11.40 -31.24
CA LEU A 505 -15.34 12.85 -31.42
C LEU A 505 -14.00 13.56 -31.74
N LEU A 506 -12.86 12.97 -31.34
CA LEU A 506 -11.53 13.56 -31.52
C LEU A 506 -11.20 13.91 -33.00
N PRO A 507 -11.44 13.04 -34.00
CA PRO A 507 -11.13 13.33 -35.41
C PRO A 507 -11.85 14.55 -35.95
N LEU A 508 -13.06 14.81 -35.47
CA LEU A 508 -13.87 15.96 -35.87
C LEU A 508 -13.22 17.25 -35.36
N ALA A 509 -12.76 17.26 -34.11
CA ALA A 509 -12.04 18.40 -33.53
C ALA A 509 -10.67 18.62 -34.21
N GLU A 510 -9.91 17.54 -34.44
CA GLU A 510 -8.61 17.62 -35.13
C GLU A 510 -8.77 18.15 -36.56
N ARG A 511 -9.85 17.77 -37.26
CA ARG A 511 -10.13 18.25 -38.60
C ARG A 511 -10.41 19.75 -38.63
N ILE A 512 -11.14 20.28 -37.65
CA ILE A 512 -11.34 21.73 -37.51
C ILE A 512 -10.00 22.43 -37.19
N GLN A 513 -9.19 21.86 -36.30
CA GLN A 513 -7.87 22.40 -35.99
C GLN A 513 -7.00 22.53 -37.25
N PHE A 514 -7.09 21.56 -38.15
CA PHE A 514 -6.34 21.56 -39.41
C PHE A 514 -6.94 22.52 -40.45
N SER A 515 -8.26 22.68 -40.51
CA SER A 515 -8.92 23.50 -41.54
C SER A 515 -8.71 25.00 -41.33
N LYS A 516 -8.47 25.46 -40.10
CA LYS A 516 -8.23 26.87 -39.77
C LYS A 516 -6.75 27.23 -39.85
N LYS A 517 -6.44 28.40 -40.41
CA LYS A 517 -5.05 28.86 -40.60
C LYS A 517 -4.49 29.57 -39.36
N GLN A 518 -5.29 30.37 -38.67
CA GLN A 518 -4.85 31.15 -37.51
C GLN A 518 -5.06 30.39 -36.20
N GLU A 519 -4.11 30.50 -35.27
CA GLU A 519 -4.16 29.75 -34.00
C GLU A 519 -5.33 30.19 -33.10
N THR A 520 -5.64 31.49 -33.09
CA THR A 520 -6.78 32.06 -32.37
C THR A 520 -8.13 31.56 -32.91
N GLU A 521 -8.25 31.35 -34.23
CA GLU A 521 -9.44 30.77 -34.86
C GLU A 521 -9.57 29.28 -34.52
N LYS A 522 -8.46 28.53 -34.52
CA LYS A 522 -8.45 27.12 -34.09
C LYS A 522 -8.93 26.99 -32.66
N GLU A 523 -8.34 27.76 -31.74
CA GLU A 523 -8.71 27.75 -30.33
C GLU A 523 -10.19 28.07 -30.12
N ARG A 524 -10.70 29.13 -30.76
CA ARG A 524 -12.10 29.54 -30.67
C ARG A 524 -13.05 28.46 -31.21
N ALA A 525 -12.72 27.88 -32.36
CA ALA A 525 -13.55 26.86 -33.00
C ALA A 525 -13.60 25.57 -32.17
N ILE A 526 -12.46 25.13 -31.65
CA ILE A 526 -12.36 23.94 -30.79
C ILE A 526 -13.09 24.17 -29.46
N LYS A 527 -12.91 25.32 -28.82
CA LYS A 527 -13.64 25.69 -27.60
C LYS A 527 -15.14 25.60 -27.81
N LYS A 528 -15.64 26.19 -28.91
CA LYS A 528 -17.08 26.15 -29.25
C LYS A 528 -17.56 24.73 -29.49
N LEU A 529 -16.80 23.92 -30.22
CA LEU A 529 -17.16 22.54 -30.50
C LEU A 529 -17.23 21.70 -29.22
N LEU A 530 -16.25 21.85 -28.32
CA LEU A 530 -16.20 21.13 -27.05
C LEU A 530 -17.32 21.50 -26.07
N GLU A 531 -18.03 22.62 -26.26
CA GLU A 531 -19.25 22.94 -25.51
C GLU A 531 -20.45 22.09 -25.96
N GLU A 532 -20.42 21.46 -27.13
CA GLU A 532 -21.54 20.68 -27.70
C GLU A 532 -21.41 19.16 -27.49
N VAL A 533 -20.46 18.70 -26.64
CA VAL A 533 -20.17 17.27 -26.41
C VAL A 533 -21.35 16.50 -25.79
N ASP A 534 -22.22 17.19 -25.04
CA ASP A 534 -23.47 16.64 -24.52
C ASP A 534 -24.49 16.33 -25.61
N ARG A 535 -24.28 16.84 -26.83
CA ARG A 535 -25.10 16.60 -28.02
C ARG A 535 -24.22 16.11 -29.17
N PRO A 536 -23.74 14.85 -29.15
CA PRO A 536 -22.80 14.32 -30.13
C PRO A 536 -23.23 14.46 -31.60
N ILE A 537 -24.55 14.39 -31.84
CA ILE A 537 -25.12 14.59 -33.18
C ILE A 537 -24.91 16.04 -33.62
N GLN A 538 -25.25 17.01 -32.76
CA GLN A 538 -25.03 18.43 -33.02
C GLN A 538 -23.53 18.74 -33.17
N TYR A 539 -22.69 18.15 -32.32
CA TYR A 539 -21.24 18.23 -32.40
C TYR A 539 -20.75 17.80 -33.80
N ALA A 540 -21.24 16.68 -34.32
CA ALA A 540 -20.87 16.17 -35.64
C ALA A 540 -21.30 17.10 -36.79
N TYR A 541 -22.52 17.66 -36.72
CA TYR A 541 -22.98 18.64 -37.70
C TYR A 541 -22.19 19.96 -37.63
N THR A 542 -21.92 20.46 -36.43
CA THR A 542 -21.11 21.67 -36.23
C THR A 542 -19.70 21.47 -36.77
N ALA A 543 -19.08 20.32 -36.51
CA ALA A 543 -17.78 19.98 -37.07
C ALA A 543 -17.81 19.91 -38.59
N SER A 544 -18.85 19.30 -39.17
CA SER A 544 -19.01 19.19 -40.62
C SER A 544 -19.11 20.57 -41.28
N ARG A 545 -19.91 21.48 -40.68
CA ARG A 545 -20.04 22.86 -41.15
C ARG A 545 -18.73 23.65 -41.05
N GLU A 546 -18.01 23.53 -39.93
CA GLU A 546 -16.78 24.28 -39.69
C GLU A 546 -15.58 23.78 -40.51
N SER A 547 -15.57 22.50 -40.87
CA SER A 547 -14.51 21.84 -41.65
C SER A 547 -14.80 21.74 -43.14
N GLY A 548 -16.05 21.89 -43.56
CA GLY A 548 -16.48 21.80 -44.97
C GLY A 548 -16.55 20.38 -45.52
N THR A 549 -16.59 19.35 -44.67
CA THR A 549 -16.70 17.93 -45.06
C THR A 549 -17.63 17.18 -44.09
N SER A 550 -18.33 16.15 -44.57
CA SER A 550 -19.13 15.23 -43.73
C SER A 550 -18.38 13.95 -43.36
N ASP A 551 -17.27 13.67 -44.05
CA ASP A 551 -16.48 12.46 -43.86
C ASP A 551 -15.21 12.78 -43.08
N PHE A 552 -15.02 12.08 -41.96
CA PHE A 552 -13.89 12.24 -41.07
C PHE A 552 -13.08 10.95 -41.03
N ILE A 553 -11.76 11.07 -41.01
CA ILE A 553 -10.87 9.90 -40.92
C ILE A 553 -10.26 9.90 -39.53
N PHE A 554 -10.49 8.82 -38.78
CA PHE A 554 -9.78 8.57 -37.55
C PHE A 554 -8.55 7.72 -37.85
N CYS A 555 -7.36 8.22 -37.51
CA CYS A 555 -6.12 7.51 -37.66
C CYS A 555 -5.56 7.08 -36.29
N LYS A 556 -5.19 5.81 -36.17
CA LYS A 556 -4.44 5.27 -35.02
C LYS A 556 -3.01 5.78 -35.08
N ARG A 557 -2.59 6.48 -34.03
CA ARG A 557 -1.24 7.04 -33.84
C ARG A 557 -0.77 6.76 -32.41
N PRO A 558 0.54 6.85 -32.13
CA PRO A 558 1.07 6.70 -30.78
C PRO A 558 0.40 7.62 -29.74
N ARG A 559 -0.04 8.81 -30.17
CA ARG A 559 -0.67 9.81 -29.29
C ARG A 559 -2.14 9.55 -28.93
N ASN A 560 -2.84 8.66 -29.64
CA ASN A 560 -4.28 8.41 -29.48
C ASN A 560 -4.66 6.93 -29.58
N SER A 561 -3.69 6.02 -29.44
CA SER A 561 -3.86 4.58 -29.66
C SER A 561 -4.94 3.98 -28.78
N TYR A 562 -4.97 4.33 -27.49
CA TYR A 562 -5.96 3.84 -26.54
C TYR A 562 -7.36 4.33 -26.90
N PHE A 563 -7.52 5.62 -27.20
CA PHE A 563 -8.80 6.21 -27.63
C PHE A 563 -9.30 5.59 -28.94
N PHE A 564 -8.40 5.27 -29.87
CA PHE A 564 -8.73 4.59 -31.11
C PHE A 564 -9.26 3.19 -30.87
N GLU A 565 -8.58 2.39 -30.06
CA GLU A 565 -9.02 1.03 -29.71
C GLU A 565 -10.39 1.05 -29.02
N LYS A 566 -10.60 1.96 -28.06
CA LYS A 566 -11.90 2.09 -27.39
C LYS A 566 -13.01 2.62 -28.28
N ALA A 567 -12.69 3.44 -29.28
CA ALA A 567 -13.68 3.85 -30.27
C ALA A 567 -14.13 2.66 -31.13
N LEU A 568 -13.23 1.74 -31.51
CA LEU A 568 -13.59 0.51 -32.21
C LEU A 568 -14.45 -0.41 -31.36
N ASP A 569 -14.13 -0.55 -30.06
CA ASP A 569 -14.94 -1.33 -29.12
C ASP A 569 -16.36 -0.75 -29.02
N LEU A 570 -16.49 0.58 -28.93
CA LEU A 570 -17.78 1.25 -28.84
C LEU A 570 -18.61 1.13 -30.14
N LEU A 571 -17.95 1.17 -31.31
CA LEU A 571 -18.59 0.91 -32.61
C LEU A 571 -19.09 -0.54 -32.69
N ARG A 572 -18.29 -1.50 -32.20
CA ARG A 572 -18.69 -2.92 -32.10
C ARG A 572 -19.91 -3.09 -31.20
N GLU A 573 -19.93 -2.43 -30.04
CA GLU A 573 -21.08 -2.40 -29.13
C GLU A 573 -22.35 -1.82 -29.80
N ALA A 574 -22.18 -0.88 -30.73
CA ALA A 574 -23.27 -0.30 -31.51
C ALA A 574 -23.72 -1.15 -32.71
N GLY A 575 -23.11 -2.32 -32.94
CA GLY A 575 -23.45 -3.24 -34.03
C GLY A 575 -22.73 -2.98 -35.34
N GLU A 576 -21.71 -2.10 -35.36
CA GLU A 576 -20.83 -1.95 -36.52
C GLU A 576 -19.81 -3.09 -36.57
N ASN A 577 -19.27 -3.38 -37.75
CA ASN A 577 -18.15 -4.32 -37.92
C ASN A 577 -16.82 -3.54 -38.09
N PRO A 578 -15.99 -3.39 -37.03
CA PRO A 578 -14.74 -2.64 -37.11
C PRO A 578 -13.77 -3.16 -38.19
N GLU A 579 -13.77 -4.46 -38.47
CA GLU A 579 -12.87 -5.07 -39.46
C GLU A 579 -13.23 -4.65 -40.88
N GLU A 580 -14.53 -4.56 -41.18
CA GLU A 580 -15.01 -4.03 -42.45
C GLU A 580 -14.71 -2.54 -42.59
N LEU A 581 -14.88 -1.77 -41.51
CA LEU A 581 -14.57 -0.34 -41.48
C LEU A 581 -13.08 -0.05 -41.75
N LEU A 582 -12.19 -0.87 -41.19
CA LEU A 582 -10.75 -0.79 -41.44
C LEU A 582 -10.43 -1.09 -42.92
N LYS A 583 -11.02 -2.17 -43.48
CA LYS A 583 -10.85 -2.55 -44.90
C LYS A 583 -11.40 -1.51 -45.88
N GLU A 584 -12.54 -0.89 -45.56
CA GLU A 584 -13.15 0.15 -46.38
C GLU A 584 -12.29 1.42 -46.40
N ALA A 585 -11.75 1.82 -45.25
CA ALA A 585 -10.87 2.98 -45.15
C ALA A 585 -9.53 2.79 -45.88
N GLU A 586 -9.03 1.54 -45.98
CA GLU A 586 -7.88 1.21 -46.83
C GLU A 586 -8.15 1.44 -48.32
N LYS A 587 -9.36 1.14 -48.80
CA LYS A 587 -9.74 1.26 -50.22
C LYS A 587 -10.11 2.68 -50.64
N ASN A 588 -10.78 3.43 -49.77
CA ASN A 588 -11.45 4.68 -50.14
C ASN A 588 -10.65 5.95 -49.86
N VAL A 589 -9.62 5.88 -49.01
CA VAL A 589 -8.79 7.07 -48.69
C VAL A 589 -7.67 7.18 -49.71
N ASN A 590 -7.80 8.12 -50.64
CA ASN A 590 -6.76 8.49 -51.59
C ASN A 590 -5.47 8.87 -50.82
N GLU A 591 -4.32 8.28 -51.17
CA GLU A 591 -3.03 8.53 -50.50
C GLU A 591 -2.65 10.03 -50.48
N ASN A 592 -3.20 10.82 -51.41
CA ASN A 592 -3.01 12.27 -51.50
C ASN A 592 -3.94 13.10 -50.59
N GLU A 593 -5.08 12.55 -50.14
CA GLU A 593 -5.98 13.16 -49.13
C GLU A 593 -5.72 12.65 -47.71
N ALA A 594 -4.99 11.54 -47.57
CA ALA A 594 -4.37 11.14 -46.31
C ALA A 594 -3.35 12.21 -45.92
N PHE A 595 -3.85 13.22 -45.20
CA PHE A 595 -3.13 14.42 -44.83
C PHE A 595 -1.65 14.19 -44.48
N ALA A 596 -0.82 15.20 -44.70
CA ALA A 596 0.58 15.22 -44.24
C ALA A 596 0.78 14.83 -42.74
N TRP A 597 -0.28 14.83 -41.91
CA TRP A 597 -0.30 14.42 -40.51
C TRP A 597 -0.72 12.96 -40.22
N ALA A 598 -1.01 12.13 -41.23
CA ALA A 598 -1.33 10.71 -41.09
C ALA A 598 -0.19 9.76 -41.52
N LYS A 599 1.00 10.32 -41.81
CA LYS A 599 2.19 9.58 -42.29
C LYS A 599 2.67 8.48 -41.33
N ASP A 600 2.39 8.62 -40.05
CA ASP A 600 2.75 7.71 -38.96
C ASP A 600 1.58 6.80 -38.52
N SER A 601 0.45 6.83 -39.25
CA SER A 601 -0.72 6.02 -38.90
C SER A 601 -0.59 4.56 -39.32
N THR A 602 -0.97 3.65 -38.41
CA THR A 602 -0.93 2.20 -38.67
C THR A 602 -2.30 1.63 -39.06
N GLN A 603 -3.38 2.29 -38.67
CA GLN A 603 -4.77 1.90 -38.94
C GLN A 603 -5.63 3.15 -39.10
N LYS A 604 -6.71 3.04 -39.89
CA LYS A 604 -7.64 4.14 -40.17
C LYS A 604 -9.08 3.64 -40.30
N ILE A 605 -10.04 4.46 -39.88
CA ILE A 605 -11.47 4.24 -40.11
C ILE A 605 -12.13 5.53 -40.60
N ILE A 606 -13.16 5.40 -41.44
CA ILE A 606 -14.02 6.52 -41.84
C ILE A 606 -15.15 6.65 -40.82
N LEU A 607 -15.27 7.81 -40.21
CA LEU A 607 -16.35 8.18 -39.31
C LEU A 607 -17.33 9.10 -40.03
N THR A 608 -18.60 8.70 -40.01
CA THR A 608 -19.73 9.48 -40.53
C THR A 608 -20.64 9.87 -39.37
N VAL A 609 -21.47 10.89 -39.59
CA VAL A 609 -22.48 11.34 -38.61
C VAL A 609 -23.39 10.17 -38.20
N ASP A 610 -23.77 9.31 -39.14
CA ASP A 610 -24.61 8.13 -38.87
C ASP A 610 -23.99 7.16 -37.86
N LYS A 611 -22.66 6.96 -37.90
CA LYS A 611 -21.96 6.11 -36.94
C LYS A 611 -22.01 6.71 -35.54
N ILE A 612 -21.88 8.03 -35.42
CA ILE A 612 -22.03 8.75 -34.14
C ILE A 612 -23.46 8.64 -33.62
N ILE A 613 -24.47 8.75 -34.50
CA ILE A 613 -25.89 8.57 -34.14
C ILE A 613 -26.14 7.16 -33.62
N ARG A 614 -25.64 6.13 -34.30
CA ARG A 614 -25.80 4.72 -33.89
C ARG A 614 -25.18 4.46 -32.53
N VAL A 615 -23.94 4.90 -32.31
CA VAL A 615 -23.26 4.78 -31.00
C VAL A 615 -24.02 5.52 -29.91
N THR A 616 -24.43 6.77 -30.17
CA THR A 616 -25.21 7.57 -29.19
C THR A 616 -26.54 6.90 -28.84
N SER A 617 -27.25 6.40 -29.86
CA SER A 617 -28.49 5.63 -29.68
C SER A 617 -28.24 4.33 -28.90
N ALA A 618 -27.08 3.69 -29.14
CA ALA A 618 -26.68 2.49 -28.44
C ALA A 618 -26.37 2.73 -26.95
N LEU A 619 -26.05 3.96 -26.54
CA LEU A 619 -25.75 4.32 -25.15
C LEU A 619 -26.98 4.78 -24.36
N ILE A 620 -27.99 5.38 -25.03
CA ILE A 620 -29.10 6.10 -24.38
C ILE A 620 -30.44 5.31 -24.42
N GLN A 621 -30.54 4.24 -25.21
CA GLN A 621 -31.81 3.49 -25.35
C GLN A 621 -32.40 3.01 -24.01
N GLU A 622 -33.67 3.38 -23.74
CA GLU A 622 -34.37 3.09 -22.48
C GLU A 622 -34.49 1.58 -22.17
N GLY A 623 -34.38 1.22 -20.89
CA GLY A 623 -34.74 -0.10 -20.35
C GLY A 623 -33.62 -1.14 -20.20
N THR A 624 -32.49 -1.00 -20.91
CA THR A 624 -31.40 -2.01 -20.89
C THR A 624 -29.97 -1.45 -20.82
N LYS A 625 -29.78 -0.13 -20.86
CA LYS A 625 -28.47 0.51 -21.15
C LYS A 625 -28.06 1.57 -20.12
N PRO A 626 -26.74 1.87 -20.00
CA PRO A 626 -26.17 2.55 -18.84
C PRO A 626 -26.48 4.05 -18.70
N TYR A 627 -26.92 4.76 -19.76
CA TYR A 627 -27.10 6.22 -19.75
C TYR A 627 -28.48 6.68 -20.22
N ALA A 628 -29.53 5.89 -19.99
CA ALA A 628 -30.89 6.22 -20.40
C ALA A 628 -31.45 7.47 -19.70
N ASN A 629 -30.99 7.77 -18.50
CA ASN A 629 -31.38 8.95 -17.73
C ASN A 629 -30.54 10.17 -18.12
N GLU A 630 -31.19 11.33 -18.22
CA GLU A 630 -30.54 12.61 -18.55
C GLU A 630 -29.42 12.97 -17.57
N ALA A 631 -29.57 12.68 -16.26
CA ALA A 631 -28.52 12.97 -15.28
C ALA A 631 -27.26 12.14 -15.53
N ASP A 632 -27.42 10.85 -15.84
CA ASP A 632 -26.33 9.94 -16.12
C ASP A 632 -25.65 10.27 -17.46
N TRP A 633 -26.44 10.64 -18.48
CA TRP A 633 -25.93 11.15 -19.75
C TRP A 633 -25.11 12.43 -19.56
N ARG A 634 -25.62 13.41 -18.82
CA ARG A 634 -24.89 14.66 -18.53
C ARG A 634 -23.59 14.39 -17.78
N ALA A 635 -23.58 13.47 -16.81
CA ALA A 635 -22.37 13.08 -16.10
C ALA A 635 -21.34 12.40 -17.04
N PHE A 636 -21.80 11.49 -17.89
CA PHE A 636 -20.99 10.83 -18.91
C PHE A 636 -20.38 11.82 -19.90
N SER A 637 -21.22 12.63 -20.56
CA SER A 637 -20.78 13.63 -21.55
C SER A 637 -19.84 14.66 -20.96
N TYR A 638 -20.01 15.02 -19.67
CA TYR A 638 -19.06 15.90 -18.98
C TYR A 638 -17.67 15.25 -18.88
N GLN A 639 -17.58 13.96 -18.54
CA GLN A 639 -16.29 13.25 -18.54
C GLN A 639 -15.71 13.11 -19.96
N VAL A 640 -16.54 12.86 -20.97
CA VAL A 640 -16.10 12.83 -22.39
C VAL A 640 -15.52 14.18 -22.80
N LYS A 641 -16.17 15.28 -22.42
CA LYS A 641 -15.69 16.65 -22.67
C LYS A 641 -14.31 16.87 -22.04
N LEU A 642 -14.12 16.46 -20.79
CA LEU A 642 -12.83 16.58 -20.08
C LEU A 642 -11.74 15.70 -20.69
N ALA A 643 -12.09 14.48 -21.12
CA ALA A 643 -11.18 13.59 -21.83
C ALA A 643 -10.73 14.20 -23.17
N LEU A 644 -11.65 14.77 -23.96
CA LEU A 644 -11.32 15.50 -25.18
C LEU A 644 -10.42 16.71 -24.90
N TRP A 645 -10.74 17.51 -23.88
CA TRP A 645 -9.91 18.64 -23.47
C TRP A 645 -8.47 18.24 -23.16
N SER A 646 -8.26 17.07 -22.55
CA SER A 646 -6.92 16.56 -22.26
C SER A 646 -6.08 16.25 -23.50
N MET A 647 -6.72 16.10 -24.67
CA MET A 647 -6.06 15.91 -25.97
C MET A 647 -5.67 17.24 -26.65
N PHE A 648 -6.09 18.38 -26.11
CA PHE A 648 -5.75 19.72 -26.58
C PHE A 648 -5.13 20.60 -25.46
N PRO A 649 -4.05 20.16 -24.81
CA PRO A 649 -3.48 20.83 -23.64
C PRO A 649 -3.06 22.28 -23.91
N GLN A 650 -2.65 22.60 -25.14
CA GLN A 650 -2.22 23.94 -25.56
C GLN A 650 -3.30 25.01 -25.38
N TYR A 651 -4.58 24.63 -25.35
CA TYR A 651 -5.72 25.56 -25.21
C TYR A 651 -6.23 25.69 -23.76
N LEU A 652 -5.62 24.96 -22.81
CA LEU A 652 -6.02 24.92 -21.40
C LEU A 652 -5.14 25.78 -20.48
N SER A 653 -3.86 25.93 -20.80
CA SER A 653 -2.96 26.77 -20.02
C SER A 653 -3.24 28.25 -20.28
N LYS A 654 -3.72 28.99 -19.27
CA LYS A 654 -3.75 30.46 -19.31
C LYS A 654 -2.35 30.99 -19.00
N GLU A 655 -1.90 31.99 -19.78
CA GLU A 655 -0.67 32.75 -19.50
C GLU A 655 -0.78 33.56 -18.20
#